data_AF-A0A2A2QVW2-F1
#
_entry.id   AF-A0A2A2QVW2-F1
#
_cell.length_a   1.000
_cell.length_b   1.000
_cell.length_c   1.000
_cell.angle_alpha   90.00
_cell.angle_beta   90.00
_cell.angle_gamma   90.00
#
_symmetry.space_group_name_H-M   'P 1'
#
loop_
_entity.id
_entity.type
_entity.pdbx_description
1 polymer ?
#
loop_
_entity_poly.entity_id
_entity_poly.type
_entity_poly.pdbx_seq_one_letter_code
_entity_poly.pdbx_strand_id
1 'polypeptide(L)'
;MTISDVRFTPAEARSRRVGRILAFFQIMAGIVAASPAAAPRPTLIPEPAKVEWREGVLAGSGPVRAERVEGMPREGYVLEVAPAGAVIRASSDAGEFYARQTLRQLQAADGSLPCVSIRDAPRFAWRGLMLDSSRHFQTVDEVKRWLDLLAMHKMNVFHWHLTDDHGWRFESKKFPMLTKVGAWREQPPVGRYGGFYTQEQMREVVAHAAKLHITVVPEIEMPGHSRSVLAAYPDLACGDTRTEVDRFFDFPMGATTFPTVPGNNVFCAGDEDSFRLLEGVLAEVMEIFPSRYIHCGGDEVGMAAWNGCADCQAVMKSRKLADGHKLQAWFMGRIESFLKAHGRKMIGWDEILEGGLTPEATVMSWRGTAGGIKAAQAGHDAVMSPEDPLYFDHRQSASPQHPPGFGGNIETLEEVYAYDPVPKELTAEQARHILGTQANLWSCATETDERLQLFAFPRLCALAEIAWCAPVPKDFGAFKQRLDGHLVRLEALGVNYWKEDDSFDAGRWSPDPAMKTGTTLELPVARPLEAGKWTAAFHYEGGADALTIDQVELVADGKVVAVDAHEGTAGSEHKGHQYGLEVPELKQGAKVSLRAKVRVTPWAGGGEGDSKGRVSMSRASEVRLYAPEGPLPEIRATTAAPVEGEGWMKRHREVIARMKTKPPATVVIGGSVVQEWEAHEESWITAFGESGAANLGFRGDHEGNVLWRIGNGELDGIAPGRVIVFAGMDPHSTDTPEQVLAGTDAICRMIRGKLPAARILVIGLLPRADGKASAADPDTVNHLLQTRLHPRPGIEVFDPGNAFRDLDGTVNAELFADGGLPNAAGYAVLAKALAGLN
;
A
#
# COMPACT_ATOMS: atom_id res chain seq x y z
N MET A 1 76.69 -35.10 0.41
CA MET A 1 77.57 -34.06 0.98
C MET A 1 77.33 -34.04 2.47
N THR A 2 78.41 -34.26 3.21
CA THR A 2 78.56 -34.28 4.67
C THR A 2 78.49 -32.88 5.28
N ILE A 3 78.54 -32.86 6.61
CA ILE A 3 78.96 -31.79 7.55
C ILE A 3 77.76 -31.18 8.29
N SER A 4 77.68 -31.14 9.62
CA SER A 4 78.40 -31.75 10.75
C SER A 4 77.72 -31.25 12.04
N ASP A 5 77.70 -32.10 13.07
CA ASP A 5 77.74 -31.85 14.51
C ASP A 5 77.38 -30.48 15.12
N VAL A 6 76.54 -30.49 16.16
CA VAL A 6 76.97 -30.44 17.58
C VAL A 6 75.77 -30.67 18.53
N ARG A 7 76.02 -31.47 19.58
CA ARG A 7 75.10 -31.89 20.64
C ARG A 7 74.83 -30.80 21.67
N PHE A 8 73.64 -30.81 22.29
CA PHE A 8 73.45 -30.34 23.67
C PHE A 8 72.65 -31.36 24.50
N THR A 9 73.17 -31.59 25.70
CA THR A 9 72.69 -32.43 26.81
C THR A 9 71.50 -31.82 27.57
N PRO A 10 70.81 -32.59 28.41
CA PRO A 10 69.50 -32.24 28.94
C PRO A 10 69.57 -31.44 30.24
N ALA A 11 69.08 -30.21 30.20
CA ALA A 11 68.54 -29.53 31.36
C ALA A 11 67.35 -28.69 30.88
N GLU A 12 66.31 -28.61 31.70
CA GLU A 12 65.04 -27.88 31.46
C GLU A 12 63.97 -28.67 30.69
N ALA A 13 63.80 -29.93 31.10
CA ALA A 13 62.54 -30.64 31.00
C ALA A 13 61.48 -30.03 31.96
N ARG A 14 60.96 -28.83 31.67
CA ARG A 14 59.71 -28.32 32.25
C ARG A 14 59.07 -27.14 31.49
N SER A 15 58.96 -27.22 30.16
CA SER A 15 57.96 -26.41 29.41
C SER A 15 57.36 -27.07 28.15
N ARG A 16 57.71 -28.32 27.84
CA ARG A 16 57.30 -28.99 26.58
C ARG A 16 56.04 -29.87 26.64
N ARG A 17 55.02 -29.49 27.40
CA ARG A 17 53.67 -30.11 27.29
C ARG A 17 52.53 -29.18 26.91
N VAL A 18 52.79 -27.88 26.72
CA VAL A 18 51.76 -26.92 26.26
C VAL A 18 51.94 -26.51 24.79
N GLY A 19 53.16 -26.60 24.23
CA GLY A 19 53.45 -26.18 22.86
C GLY A 19 53.14 -27.18 21.73
N ARG A 20 52.87 -28.46 22.03
CA ARG A 20 52.63 -29.49 21.00
C ARG A 20 51.16 -29.72 20.66
N ILE A 21 50.22 -29.21 21.47
CA ILE A 21 48.79 -29.25 21.15
C ILE A 21 48.41 -28.05 20.26
N LEU A 22 49.06 -26.89 20.40
CA LEU A 22 48.82 -25.74 19.51
C LEU A 22 49.35 -25.93 18.07
N ALA A 23 50.48 -26.62 17.89
CA ALA A 23 51.08 -26.80 16.56
C ALA A 23 50.32 -27.80 15.66
N PHE A 24 49.56 -28.74 16.25
CA PHE A 24 48.70 -29.65 15.47
C PHE A 24 47.40 -28.97 15.02
N PHE A 25 46.87 -28.02 15.81
CA PHE A 25 45.73 -27.19 15.40
C PHE A 25 46.09 -26.12 14.36
N GLN A 26 47.33 -25.62 14.31
CA GLN A 26 47.75 -24.68 13.28
C GLN A 26 48.04 -25.32 11.91
N ILE A 27 48.41 -26.60 11.85
CA ILE A 27 48.68 -27.29 10.56
C ILE A 27 47.38 -27.85 9.95
N MET A 28 46.38 -28.22 10.74
CA MET A 28 45.04 -28.56 10.22
C MET A 28 44.16 -27.32 9.94
N ALA A 29 44.47 -26.16 10.52
CA ALA A 29 43.84 -24.88 10.15
C ALA A 29 44.40 -24.28 8.84
N GLY A 30 45.50 -24.83 8.31
CA GLY A 30 46.16 -24.35 7.09
C GLY A 30 45.83 -25.13 5.80
N ILE A 31 45.04 -26.22 5.87
CA ILE A 31 44.60 -27.01 4.70
C ILE A 31 43.11 -27.35 4.81
N VAL A 32 42.31 -26.35 5.19
CA VAL A 32 40.96 -26.18 4.64
C VAL A 32 40.85 -24.69 4.36
N ALA A 33 41.52 -24.23 3.30
CA ALA A 33 41.01 -23.09 2.58
C ALA A 33 39.66 -23.57 2.01
N ALA A 34 38.62 -23.46 2.83
CA ALA A 34 37.28 -23.32 2.29
C ALA A 34 37.42 -22.20 1.27
N SER A 35 37.10 -22.48 0.00
CA SER A 35 36.80 -21.41 -0.95
C SER A 35 35.98 -20.38 -0.19
N PRO A 36 36.33 -19.08 -0.21
CA PRO A 36 35.52 -18.09 0.46
C PRO A 36 34.08 -18.36 0.01
N ALA A 37 33.21 -18.71 0.96
CA ALA A 37 31.81 -18.91 0.65
C ALA A 37 31.39 -17.67 -0.13
N ALA A 38 31.04 -17.87 -1.41
CA ALA A 38 30.73 -16.78 -2.30
C ALA A 38 29.72 -15.88 -1.58
N ALA A 39 30.01 -14.57 -1.49
CA ALA A 39 29.07 -13.63 -0.92
C ALA A 39 27.67 -13.91 -1.51
N PRO A 40 26.59 -13.88 -0.70
CA PRO A 40 25.26 -14.16 -1.20
C PRO A 40 25.00 -13.27 -2.41
N ARG A 41 24.70 -13.90 -3.54
CA ARG A 41 24.54 -13.21 -4.82
C ARG A 41 23.32 -12.29 -4.72
N PRO A 42 23.37 -11.06 -5.28
CA PRO A 42 22.24 -10.14 -5.23
C PRO A 42 20.98 -10.75 -5.82
N THR A 43 19.83 -10.40 -5.23
CA THR A 43 18.54 -10.83 -5.72
C THR A 43 18.05 -9.93 -6.84
N LEU A 44 17.81 -10.52 -8.00
CA LEU A 44 17.32 -9.84 -9.19
C LEU A 44 15.85 -10.20 -9.43
N ILE A 45 15.01 -9.19 -9.53
CA ILE A 45 13.60 -9.30 -9.89
C ILE A 45 13.28 -8.21 -10.93
N PRO A 46 12.86 -8.56 -12.15
CA PRO A 46 12.77 -9.93 -12.68
C PRO A 46 14.16 -10.57 -12.87
N GLU A 47 14.20 -11.91 -12.87
CA GLU A 47 15.41 -12.67 -13.23
C GLU A 47 15.86 -12.37 -14.67
N PRO A 48 17.14 -12.05 -14.92
CA PRO A 48 17.62 -11.84 -16.28
C PRO A 48 17.65 -13.15 -17.08
N ALA A 49 17.39 -13.06 -18.39
CA ALA A 49 17.36 -14.23 -19.28
C ALA A 49 18.66 -15.06 -19.27
N LYS A 50 19.82 -14.43 -19.06
CA LYS A 50 21.11 -15.11 -18.89
C LYS A 50 22.02 -14.34 -17.94
N VAL A 51 22.50 -15.04 -16.90
CA VAL A 51 23.44 -14.52 -15.90
C VAL A 51 24.65 -15.43 -15.76
N GLU A 52 25.84 -14.87 -15.88
CA GLU A 52 27.13 -15.55 -15.69
C GLU A 52 27.94 -14.82 -14.61
N TRP A 53 27.92 -15.38 -13.40
CA TRP A 53 28.68 -14.84 -12.27
C TRP A 53 30.19 -15.09 -12.44
N ARG A 54 31.00 -14.07 -12.12
CA ARG A 54 32.47 -14.15 -12.18
C ARG A 54 33.07 -13.86 -10.80
N GLU A 55 34.29 -14.31 -10.58
CA GLU A 55 35.02 -13.99 -9.35
C GLU A 55 35.42 -12.50 -9.31
N GLY A 56 35.33 -11.92 -8.11
CA GLY A 56 35.73 -10.54 -7.84
C GLY A 56 34.56 -9.56 -7.66
N VAL A 57 34.92 -8.35 -7.24
CA VAL A 57 33.99 -7.24 -7.00
C VAL A 57 34.57 -5.96 -7.60
N LEU A 58 33.69 -5.10 -8.11
CA LEU A 58 33.99 -3.70 -8.37
C LEU A 58 33.76 -2.93 -7.07
N ALA A 59 34.84 -2.41 -6.48
CA ALA A 59 34.77 -1.66 -5.23
C ALA A 59 34.14 -0.27 -5.45
N GLY A 60 33.12 0.05 -4.64
CA GLY A 60 32.35 1.30 -4.77
C GLY A 60 31.61 1.42 -6.11
N SER A 61 31.17 2.64 -6.45
CA SER A 61 30.50 2.98 -7.71
C SER A 61 31.47 3.24 -8.86
N GLY A 62 32.36 2.28 -9.14
CA GLY A 62 33.35 2.39 -10.23
C GLY A 62 32.73 2.81 -11.58
N PRO A 63 33.56 3.20 -12.57
CA PRO A 63 33.07 3.84 -13.79
C PRO A 63 32.08 2.94 -14.54
N VAL A 64 30.91 3.49 -14.87
CA VAL A 64 29.88 2.86 -15.71
C VAL A 64 29.89 3.50 -17.09
N ARG A 65 30.22 2.72 -18.12
CA ARG A 65 30.19 3.17 -19.52
C ARG A 65 29.01 2.54 -20.26
N ALA A 66 28.31 3.33 -21.07
CA ALA A 66 27.32 2.83 -22.01
C ALA A 66 27.86 2.90 -23.45
N GLU A 67 27.58 1.85 -24.24
CA GLU A 67 27.96 1.72 -25.64
C GLU A 67 26.70 1.40 -26.47
N ARG A 68 26.43 2.22 -27.50
CA ARG A 68 25.36 1.96 -28.45
C ARG A 68 25.81 0.88 -29.44
N VAL A 69 25.05 -0.21 -29.54
CA VAL A 69 25.35 -1.35 -30.43
C VAL A 69 24.13 -1.72 -31.27
N GLU A 70 24.35 -2.11 -32.52
CA GLU A 70 23.26 -2.53 -33.42
C GLU A 70 22.88 -4.01 -33.23
N GLY A 71 21.74 -4.42 -33.79
CA GLY A 71 21.34 -5.84 -33.84
C GLY A 71 20.76 -6.42 -32.54
N MET A 72 20.41 -5.59 -31.56
CA MET A 72 19.74 -6.02 -30.32
C MET A 72 18.26 -5.59 -30.30
N PRO A 73 17.36 -6.36 -29.63
CA PRO A 73 16.00 -5.92 -29.35
C PRO A 73 15.98 -4.53 -28.70
N ARG A 74 14.95 -3.73 -28.97
CA ARG A 74 14.85 -2.33 -28.48
C ARG A 74 15.13 -2.22 -26.98
N GLU A 75 14.51 -3.08 -26.17
CA GLU A 75 14.64 -3.08 -24.70
C GLU A 75 15.75 -4.03 -24.20
N GLY A 76 16.51 -4.67 -25.10
CA GLY A 76 17.55 -5.63 -24.77
C GLY A 76 18.90 -4.98 -24.45
N TYR A 77 19.68 -5.65 -23.60
CA TYR A 77 21.00 -5.19 -23.18
C TYR A 77 21.99 -6.32 -22.85
N VAL A 78 23.27 -5.95 -22.84
CA VAL A 78 24.35 -6.72 -22.21
C VAL A 78 24.97 -5.85 -21.13
N LEU A 79 25.12 -6.38 -19.92
CA LEU A 79 25.80 -5.74 -18.80
C LEU A 79 26.99 -6.59 -18.39
N GLU A 80 28.19 -6.03 -18.45
CA GLU A 80 29.43 -6.66 -17.97
C GLU A 80 29.98 -5.85 -16.80
N VAL A 81 30.14 -6.48 -15.64
CA VAL A 81 30.79 -5.91 -14.46
C VAL A 81 32.10 -6.64 -14.21
N ALA A 82 33.20 -5.88 -14.13
CA ALA A 82 34.54 -6.37 -13.85
C ALA A 82 35.20 -5.47 -12.79
N PRO A 83 36.34 -5.87 -12.17
CA PRO A 83 37.00 -5.05 -11.16
C PRO A 83 37.44 -3.66 -11.65
N ALA A 84 37.60 -3.49 -12.97
CA ALA A 84 37.98 -2.23 -13.60
C ALA A 84 36.79 -1.28 -13.89
N GLY A 85 35.54 -1.77 -13.85
CA GLY A 85 34.35 -0.99 -14.17
C GLY A 85 33.20 -1.81 -14.73
N ALA A 86 32.08 -1.14 -15.02
CA ALA A 86 30.90 -1.73 -15.64
C ALA A 86 30.69 -1.19 -17.06
N VAL A 87 30.30 -2.07 -18.00
CA VAL A 87 29.97 -1.72 -19.38
C VAL A 87 28.57 -2.19 -19.73
N ILE A 88 27.73 -1.27 -20.17
CA ILE A 88 26.39 -1.50 -20.70
C ILE A 88 26.45 -1.42 -22.22
N ARG A 89 25.87 -2.39 -22.91
CA ARG A 89 25.67 -2.37 -24.37
C ARG A 89 24.20 -2.52 -24.67
N ALA A 90 23.63 -1.59 -25.43
CA ALA A 90 22.22 -1.62 -25.82
C ALA A 90 22.01 -0.95 -27.19
N SER A 91 20.94 -1.33 -27.91
CA SER A 91 20.57 -0.70 -29.18
C SER A 91 19.68 0.52 -29.04
N SER A 92 19.10 0.75 -27.86
CA SER A 92 18.29 1.94 -27.59
C SER A 92 18.47 2.44 -26.15
N ASP A 93 17.93 3.63 -25.88
CA ASP A 93 17.92 4.21 -24.54
C ASP A 93 17.12 3.33 -23.55
N ALA A 94 16.05 2.66 -24.01
CA ALA A 94 15.28 1.75 -23.17
C ALA A 94 16.09 0.52 -22.72
N GLY A 95 16.89 -0.07 -23.62
CA GLY A 95 17.79 -1.16 -23.25
C GLY A 95 18.86 -0.72 -22.26
N GLU A 96 19.43 0.47 -22.45
CA GLU A 96 20.38 1.04 -21.48
C GLU A 96 19.71 1.29 -20.11
N PHE A 97 18.49 1.84 -20.11
CA PHE A 97 17.72 2.08 -18.91
C PHE A 97 17.48 0.80 -18.10
N TYR A 98 17.04 -0.29 -18.74
CA TYR A 98 16.82 -1.54 -18.03
C TYR A 98 18.11 -2.19 -17.54
N ALA A 99 19.23 -2.02 -18.27
CA ALA A 99 20.54 -2.42 -17.77
C ALA A 99 20.91 -1.67 -16.48
N ARG A 100 20.57 -0.38 -16.40
CA ARG A 100 20.78 0.44 -15.18
C ARG A 100 19.86 0.02 -14.05
N GLN A 101 18.62 -0.40 -14.32
CA GLN A 101 17.75 -0.98 -13.27
C GLN A 101 18.35 -2.26 -12.70
N THR A 102 18.88 -3.14 -13.56
CA THR A 102 19.59 -4.34 -13.10
C THR A 102 20.85 -3.99 -12.30
N LEU A 103 21.62 -2.98 -12.73
CA LEU A 103 22.79 -2.51 -12.00
C LEU A 103 22.44 -2.00 -10.59
N ARG A 104 21.33 -1.26 -10.44
CA ARG A 104 20.83 -0.81 -9.13
C ARG A 104 20.45 -1.97 -8.21
N GLN A 105 19.92 -3.06 -8.77
CA GLN A 105 19.60 -4.25 -7.97
C GLN A 105 20.85 -5.07 -7.60
N LEU A 106 21.89 -5.05 -8.45
CA LEU A 106 23.17 -5.68 -8.17
C LEU A 106 23.98 -4.94 -7.09
N GLN A 107 23.76 -3.64 -6.94
CA GLN A 107 24.53 -2.81 -6.03
C GLN A 107 24.26 -3.19 -4.57
N ALA A 108 25.32 -3.51 -3.84
CA ALA A 108 25.28 -3.75 -2.41
C ALA A 108 25.15 -2.43 -1.63
N ALA A 109 24.84 -2.52 -0.33
CA ALA A 109 24.67 -1.34 0.53
C ALA A 109 25.95 -0.47 0.66
N ASP A 110 27.14 -1.07 0.53
CA ASP A 110 28.42 -0.36 0.52
C ASP A 110 28.78 0.23 -0.87
N GLY A 111 27.86 0.11 -1.84
CA GLY A 111 28.00 0.59 -3.20
C GLY A 111 28.76 -0.36 -4.12
N SER A 112 29.30 -1.47 -3.63
CA SER A 112 30.04 -2.46 -4.43
C SER A 112 29.13 -3.24 -5.38
N LEU A 113 29.73 -3.76 -6.45
CA LEU A 113 29.05 -4.58 -7.46
C LEU A 113 29.79 -5.91 -7.66
N PRO A 114 29.09 -7.05 -7.64
CA PRO A 114 29.71 -8.33 -8.00
C PRO A 114 30.08 -8.36 -9.48
N CYS A 115 31.18 -9.03 -9.81
CA CYS A 115 31.55 -9.24 -11.21
C CYS A 115 30.58 -10.23 -11.87
N VAL A 116 29.98 -9.81 -13.00
CA VAL A 116 28.91 -10.55 -13.65
C VAL A 116 28.81 -10.20 -15.13
N SER A 117 28.39 -11.15 -15.95
CA SER A 117 27.96 -10.95 -17.34
C SER A 117 26.47 -11.26 -17.42
N ILE A 118 25.69 -10.30 -17.89
CA ILE A 118 24.24 -10.42 -18.06
C ILE A 118 23.89 -10.12 -19.51
N ARG A 119 23.10 -10.99 -20.14
CA ARG A 119 22.46 -10.73 -21.43
C ARG A 119 20.96 -10.91 -21.26
N ASP A 120 20.21 -9.88 -21.59
CA ASP A 120 18.82 -9.81 -21.17
C ASP A 120 17.95 -9.04 -22.17
N ALA A 121 16.69 -9.44 -22.27
CA ALA A 121 15.66 -8.80 -23.07
C ALA A 121 14.29 -9.33 -22.59
N PRO A 122 13.23 -8.50 -22.64
CA PRO A 122 11.91 -8.90 -22.18
C PRO A 122 11.27 -9.94 -23.10
N ARG A 123 10.50 -10.86 -22.51
CA ARG A 123 9.64 -11.82 -23.20
C ARG A 123 8.51 -11.14 -23.95
N PHE A 124 7.85 -10.16 -23.34
CA PHE A 124 6.69 -9.47 -23.90
C PHE A 124 6.91 -7.98 -24.09
N ALA A 125 6.26 -7.41 -25.10
CA ALA A 125 6.31 -5.97 -25.38
C ALA A 125 5.38 -5.17 -24.44
N TRP A 126 4.33 -5.79 -23.91
CA TRP A 126 3.39 -5.21 -22.95
C TRP A 126 3.60 -5.82 -21.56
N ARG A 127 4.03 -5.00 -20.60
CA ARG A 127 4.22 -5.39 -19.20
C ARG A 127 3.52 -4.33 -18.35
N GLY A 128 2.25 -4.59 -18.07
CA GLY A 128 1.30 -3.58 -17.59
C GLY A 128 0.93 -3.69 -16.11
N LEU A 129 0.59 -2.55 -15.53
CA LEU A 129 -0.27 -2.44 -14.35
C LEU A 129 -1.34 -1.40 -14.66
N MET A 130 -2.60 -1.71 -14.39
CA MET A 130 -3.66 -0.71 -14.34
C MET A 130 -3.81 -0.16 -12.94
N LEU A 131 -3.88 1.17 -12.81
CA LEU A 131 -4.28 1.84 -11.59
C LEU A 131 -5.65 2.50 -11.78
N ASP A 132 -6.59 2.14 -10.93
CA ASP A 132 -7.91 2.74 -10.88
C ASP A 132 -7.92 4.02 -10.04
N SER A 133 -7.90 5.16 -10.73
CA SER A 133 -8.05 6.47 -10.12
C SER A 133 -9.51 6.94 -10.09
N SER A 134 -10.41 6.18 -10.71
CA SER A 134 -11.81 6.56 -10.80
C SER A 134 -12.55 6.28 -9.50
N ARG A 135 -12.46 5.08 -8.92
CA ARG A 135 -13.22 4.74 -7.70
C ARG A 135 -12.66 5.47 -6.47
N HIS A 136 -11.34 5.49 -6.30
CA HIS A 136 -10.64 6.32 -5.32
C HIS A 136 -9.52 7.12 -6.00
N PHE A 137 -9.41 8.40 -5.66
CA PHE A 137 -8.45 9.31 -6.31
C PHE A 137 -7.06 9.18 -5.65
N GLN A 138 -6.01 9.02 -6.47
CA GLN A 138 -4.62 9.14 -6.03
C GLN A 138 -4.04 10.49 -6.45
N THR A 139 -3.22 11.10 -5.62
CA THR A 139 -2.47 12.31 -5.93
C THR A 139 -1.45 12.10 -7.05
N VAL A 140 -0.99 13.19 -7.66
CA VAL A 140 0.03 13.15 -8.72
C VAL A 140 1.33 12.49 -8.24
N ASP A 141 1.72 12.73 -6.99
CA ASP A 141 2.97 12.19 -6.45
C ASP A 141 2.87 10.70 -6.12
N GLU A 142 1.71 10.23 -5.66
CA GLU A 142 1.42 8.79 -5.54
C GLU A 142 1.50 8.11 -6.92
N VAL A 143 0.89 8.69 -7.95
CA VAL A 143 0.97 8.15 -9.33
C VAL A 143 2.42 8.10 -9.83
N LYS A 144 3.23 9.13 -9.60
CA LYS A 144 4.67 9.11 -9.95
C LYS A 144 5.44 8.04 -9.16
N ARG A 145 5.11 7.85 -7.88
CA ARG A 145 5.70 6.78 -7.05
C ARG A 145 5.39 5.40 -7.64
N TRP A 146 4.16 5.16 -8.10
CA TRP A 146 3.81 3.94 -8.84
C TRP A 146 4.66 3.76 -10.10
N LEU A 147 4.85 4.81 -10.89
CA LEU A 147 5.71 4.75 -12.09
C LEU A 147 7.16 4.38 -11.74
N ASP A 148 7.71 4.93 -10.66
CA ASP A 148 9.06 4.59 -10.19
C ASP A 148 9.17 3.12 -9.76
N LEU A 149 8.14 2.61 -9.06
CA LEU A 149 8.06 1.20 -8.67
C LEU A 149 7.92 0.28 -9.89
N LEU A 150 7.08 0.63 -10.86
CA LEU A 150 6.92 -0.09 -12.12
C LEU A 150 8.25 -0.16 -12.88
N ALA A 151 8.96 0.96 -12.98
CA ALA A 151 10.25 1.05 -13.66
C ALA A 151 11.31 0.16 -12.99
N MET A 152 11.33 0.10 -11.65
CA MET A 152 12.23 -0.77 -10.89
C MET A 152 12.05 -2.25 -11.23
N HIS A 153 10.81 -2.65 -11.51
CA HIS A 153 10.42 -4.01 -11.88
C HIS A 153 10.41 -4.22 -13.40
N LYS A 154 10.94 -3.26 -14.17
CA LYS A 154 11.00 -3.29 -15.64
C LYS A 154 9.64 -3.39 -16.35
N MET A 155 8.57 -2.97 -15.67
CA MET A 155 7.26 -2.76 -16.28
C MET A 155 7.34 -1.56 -17.23
N ASN A 156 6.54 -1.54 -18.30
CA ASN A 156 6.64 -0.53 -19.34
C ASN A 156 5.30 0.05 -19.82
N VAL A 157 4.19 -0.43 -19.27
CA VAL A 157 2.87 0.14 -19.51
C VAL A 157 2.23 0.48 -18.17
N PHE A 158 1.78 1.72 -18.06
CA PHE A 158 0.90 2.17 -16.99
C PHE A 158 -0.47 2.44 -17.61
N HIS A 159 -1.43 1.56 -17.32
CA HIS A 159 -2.81 1.71 -17.75
C HIS A 159 -3.53 2.58 -16.72
N TRP A 160 -3.97 3.76 -17.13
CA TRP A 160 -4.54 4.74 -16.21
C TRP A 160 -6.06 4.79 -16.37
N HIS A 161 -6.76 4.11 -15.46
CA HIS A 161 -8.21 4.06 -15.45
C HIS A 161 -8.78 5.35 -14.82
N LEU A 162 -9.16 6.29 -15.68
CA LEU A 162 -9.45 7.69 -15.31
C LEU A 162 -10.94 7.98 -15.14
N THR A 163 -11.84 7.08 -15.55
CA THR A 163 -13.27 7.37 -15.65
C THR A 163 -14.08 6.12 -15.34
N ASP A 164 -15.12 6.25 -14.52
CA ASP A 164 -16.09 5.18 -14.22
C ASP A 164 -17.39 5.82 -13.67
N ASP A 165 -18.37 5.02 -13.29
CA ASP A 165 -19.57 5.43 -12.57
C ASP A 165 -19.28 6.25 -11.30
N HIS A 166 -18.17 5.96 -10.60
CA HIS A 166 -17.80 6.54 -9.30
C HIS A 166 -16.98 7.83 -9.40
N GLY A 167 -16.56 8.23 -10.61
CA GLY A 167 -15.66 9.35 -10.79
C GLY A 167 -15.24 9.65 -12.21
N TRP A 168 -15.04 10.93 -12.49
CA TRP A 168 -14.39 11.40 -13.70
C TRP A 168 -13.13 12.18 -13.35
N ARG A 169 -11.95 11.70 -13.77
CA ARG A 169 -10.65 12.24 -13.33
C ARG A 169 -9.90 13.05 -14.38
N PHE A 170 -10.36 13.07 -15.63
CA PHE A 170 -9.71 13.76 -16.74
C PHE A 170 -10.20 15.22 -16.90
N GLU A 171 -9.33 16.22 -16.81
CA GLU A 171 -9.75 17.59 -17.15
C GLU A 171 -10.03 17.78 -18.65
N SER A 172 -11.29 17.98 -19.01
CA SER A 172 -11.68 18.48 -20.33
C SER A 172 -11.90 19.99 -20.27
N LYS A 173 -11.14 20.74 -21.08
CA LYS A 173 -11.33 22.20 -21.22
C LYS A 173 -12.57 22.50 -22.05
N LYS A 174 -12.95 21.59 -22.95
CA LYS A 174 -14.16 21.69 -23.78
C LYS A 174 -15.44 21.35 -23.01
N PHE A 175 -15.37 20.40 -22.07
CA PHE A 175 -16.52 19.89 -21.31
C PHE A 175 -16.27 20.03 -19.79
N PRO A 176 -16.27 21.26 -19.25
CA PRO A 176 -15.86 21.51 -17.86
C PRO A 176 -16.82 20.92 -16.81
N MET A 177 -18.03 20.52 -17.18
CA MET A 177 -18.95 19.89 -16.22
C MET A 177 -18.49 18.50 -15.81
N LEU A 178 -17.67 17.83 -16.64
CA LEU A 178 -17.11 16.52 -16.31
C LEU A 178 -16.30 16.56 -15.01
N THR A 179 -15.54 17.64 -14.76
CA THR A 179 -14.78 17.80 -13.51
C THR A 179 -15.47 18.66 -12.46
N LYS A 180 -16.40 19.54 -12.83
CA LYS A 180 -17.23 20.29 -11.85
C LYS A 180 -18.24 19.40 -11.13
N VAL A 181 -18.77 18.38 -11.83
CA VAL A 181 -19.76 17.44 -11.29
C VAL A 181 -19.20 16.03 -11.24
N GLY A 182 -18.83 15.44 -12.38
CA GLY A 182 -18.44 14.03 -12.47
C GLY A 182 -17.22 13.62 -11.62
N ALA A 183 -16.34 14.57 -11.27
CA ALA A 183 -15.21 14.32 -10.38
C ALA A 183 -15.56 14.23 -8.89
N TRP A 184 -16.79 14.53 -8.49
CA TRP A 184 -17.18 14.64 -7.08
C TRP A 184 -18.43 13.81 -6.79
N ARG A 185 -18.41 13.10 -5.67
CA ARG A 185 -19.56 12.37 -5.13
C ARG A 185 -19.76 12.67 -3.66
N GLU A 186 -20.95 12.37 -3.17
CA GLU A 186 -21.21 12.31 -1.73
C GLU A 186 -20.84 10.92 -1.21
N GLN A 187 -19.86 10.84 -0.31
CA GLN A 187 -19.30 9.60 0.23
C GLN A 187 -19.49 9.53 1.74
N PRO A 188 -20.44 8.75 2.26
CA PRO A 188 -20.55 8.54 3.70
C PRO A 188 -19.32 7.79 4.27
N PRO A 189 -18.90 8.08 5.52
CA PRO A 189 -19.29 9.22 6.36
C PRO A 189 -18.50 10.51 6.04
N VAL A 190 -17.61 10.48 5.05
CA VAL A 190 -16.65 11.53 4.69
C VAL A 190 -17.30 12.82 4.19
N GLY A 191 -18.46 12.74 3.54
CA GLY A 191 -19.11 13.84 2.83
C GLY A 191 -18.60 13.95 1.39
N ARG A 192 -18.40 15.17 0.88
CA ARG A 192 -17.91 15.38 -0.49
C ARG A 192 -16.52 14.74 -0.69
N TYR A 193 -16.44 13.80 -1.62
CA TYR A 193 -15.24 13.04 -1.94
C TYR A 193 -14.96 13.08 -3.44
N GLY A 194 -13.69 13.16 -3.81
CA GLY A 194 -13.28 13.12 -5.21
C GLY A 194 -11.99 13.87 -5.48
N GLY A 195 -11.86 14.32 -6.72
CA GLY A 195 -10.65 14.91 -7.27
C GLY A 195 -10.53 14.63 -8.76
N PHE A 196 -9.69 15.40 -9.44
CA PHE A 196 -9.36 15.20 -10.85
C PHE A 196 -7.94 15.70 -11.13
N TYR A 197 -7.36 15.24 -12.23
CA TYR A 197 -6.06 15.71 -12.70
C TYR A 197 -6.27 16.82 -13.72
N THR A 198 -5.56 17.94 -13.57
CA THR A 198 -5.49 18.95 -14.63
C THR A 198 -4.72 18.40 -15.83
N GLN A 199 -4.92 18.98 -17.00
CA GLN A 199 -4.17 18.60 -18.19
C GLN A 199 -2.65 18.80 -17.98
N GLU A 200 -2.26 19.83 -17.25
CA GLU A 200 -0.87 20.11 -16.93
C GLU A 200 -0.28 19.04 -15.98
N GLN A 201 -1.03 18.60 -14.97
CA GLN A 201 -0.63 17.48 -14.10
C GLN A 201 -0.51 16.16 -14.87
N MET A 202 -1.45 15.86 -15.77
CA MET A 202 -1.34 14.65 -16.61
C MET A 202 -0.13 14.71 -17.54
N ARG A 203 0.17 15.88 -18.14
CA ARG A 203 1.40 16.07 -18.93
C ARG A 203 2.65 15.87 -18.10
N GLU A 204 2.65 16.31 -16.84
CA GLU A 204 3.75 16.07 -15.90
C GLU A 204 3.96 14.57 -15.64
N VAL A 205 2.89 13.82 -15.35
CA VAL A 205 2.93 12.36 -15.16
C VAL A 205 3.43 11.65 -16.42
N VAL A 206 2.91 12.01 -17.59
CA VAL A 206 3.36 11.47 -18.88
C VAL A 206 4.85 11.76 -19.12
N ALA A 207 5.32 12.96 -18.80
CA ALA A 207 6.72 13.32 -18.94
C ALA A 207 7.62 12.55 -17.95
N HIS A 208 7.13 12.29 -16.73
CA HIS A 208 7.82 11.44 -15.75
C HIS A 208 7.92 10.00 -16.24
N ALA A 209 6.80 9.40 -16.67
CA ALA A 209 6.73 8.06 -17.24
C ALA A 209 7.68 7.88 -18.43
N ALA A 210 7.76 8.89 -19.33
CA ALA A 210 8.65 8.84 -20.48
C ALA A 210 10.14 8.73 -20.11
N LYS A 211 10.59 9.41 -19.04
CA LYS A 211 11.96 9.27 -18.50
C LYS A 211 12.26 7.88 -17.96
N LEU A 212 11.20 7.15 -17.59
CA LEU A 212 11.26 5.79 -17.07
C LEU A 212 11.01 4.73 -18.16
N HIS A 213 10.88 5.15 -19.43
CA HIS A 213 10.49 4.30 -20.55
C HIS A 213 9.15 3.58 -20.35
N ILE A 214 8.23 4.19 -19.58
CA ILE A 214 6.86 3.72 -19.39
C ILE A 214 5.93 4.47 -20.33
N THR A 215 5.07 3.73 -21.03
CA THR A 215 3.97 4.29 -21.82
C THR A 215 2.73 4.40 -20.94
N VAL A 216 2.15 5.60 -20.86
CA VAL A 216 0.87 5.82 -20.16
C VAL A 216 -0.27 5.62 -21.16
N VAL A 217 -1.08 4.59 -20.95
CA VAL A 217 -2.28 4.29 -21.73
C VAL A 217 -3.48 4.83 -20.95
N PRO A 218 -4.13 5.93 -21.38
CA PRO A 218 -5.31 6.43 -20.70
C PRO A 218 -6.53 5.57 -21.06
N GLU A 219 -7.43 5.41 -20.10
CA GLU A 219 -8.75 4.83 -20.31
C GLU A 219 -9.84 5.88 -20.16
N ILE A 220 -10.70 5.96 -21.17
CA ILE A 220 -11.97 6.68 -21.13
C ILE A 220 -13.06 5.65 -21.37
N GLU A 221 -13.74 5.25 -20.30
CA GLU A 221 -14.81 4.25 -20.30
C GLU A 221 -15.98 4.65 -21.20
N MET A 222 -16.43 3.70 -22.01
CA MET A 222 -17.61 3.84 -22.88
C MET A 222 -18.05 2.50 -23.48
N PRO A 223 -19.33 2.34 -23.88
CA PRO A 223 -20.46 3.21 -23.56
C PRO A 223 -21.02 2.99 -22.15
N GLY A 224 -20.63 1.90 -21.47
CA GLY A 224 -20.97 1.62 -20.07
C GLY A 224 -20.14 2.45 -19.08
N HIS A 225 -20.25 2.17 -17.78
CA HIS A 225 -19.46 2.82 -16.73
C HIS A 225 -19.44 4.36 -16.80
N SER A 226 -20.55 4.95 -17.28
CA SER A 226 -20.62 6.36 -17.67
C SER A 226 -21.48 7.22 -16.73
N ARG A 227 -21.90 6.72 -15.55
CA ARG A 227 -22.76 7.47 -14.62
C ARG A 227 -22.15 8.80 -14.18
N SER A 228 -20.83 8.89 -13.98
CA SER A 228 -20.17 10.16 -13.66
C SER A 228 -20.32 11.21 -14.76
N VAL A 229 -20.33 10.77 -16.03
CA VAL A 229 -20.59 11.63 -17.19
C VAL A 229 -22.07 12.00 -17.28
N LEU A 230 -22.96 11.02 -17.10
CA LEU A 230 -24.41 11.24 -17.19
C LEU A 230 -24.94 12.11 -16.04
N ALA A 231 -24.29 12.13 -14.88
CA ALA A 231 -24.58 13.10 -13.82
C ALA A 231 -24.24 14.54 -14.25
N ALA A 232 -23.16 14.71 -15.02
CA ALA A 232 -22.73 16.01 -15.54
C ALA A 232 -23.51 16.45 -16.79
N TYR A 233 -23.91 15.50 -17.64
CA TYR A 233 -24.64 15.68 -18.89
C TYR A 233 -25.78 14.65 -19.02
N PRO A 234 -26.91 14.86 -18.31
CA PRO A 234 -28.01 13.88 -18.26
C PRO A 234 -28.66 13.58 -19.61
N ASP A 235 -28.65 14.56 -20.53
CA ASP A 235 -29.28 14.44 -21.85
C ASP A 235 -28.59 13.42 -22.77
N LEU A 236 -27.39 12.94 -22.40
CA LEU A 236 -26.63 11.92 -23.16
C LEU A 236 -27.07 10.49 -22.82
N ALA A 237 -27.97 10.33 -21.86
CA ALA A 237 -28.54 9.04 -21.48
C ALA A 237 -29.77 8.68 -22.34
N CYS A 238 -30.14 7.40 -22.38
CA CYS A 238 -31.41 6.99 -22.94
C CYS A 238 -32.59 7.43 -22.06
N GLY A 239 -33.34 8.45 -22.50
CA GLY A 239 -34.52 8.95 -21.80
C GLY A 239 -34.20 9.94 -20.68
N ASP A 240 -35.21 10.37 -19.91
CA ASP A 240 -35.01 11.30 -18.79
C ASP A 240 -34.52 10.53 -17.56
N THR A 241 -33.19 10.40 -17.46
CA THR A 241 -32.53 9.69 -16.36
C THR A 241 -31.50 10.59 -15.69
N ARG A 242 -31.96 11.70 -15.09
CA ARG A 242 -31.12 12.42 -14.12
C ARG A 242 -30.62 11.43 -13.08
N THR A 243 -29.32 11.38 -12.92
CA THR A 243 -28.63 10.50 -11.99
C THR A 243 -27.57 11.30 -11.24
N GLU A 244 -26.99 10.70 -10.23
CA GLU A 244 -25.90 11.25 -9.44
C GLU A 244 -24.65 10.40 -9.71
N VAL A 245 -23.46 10.95 -9.44
CA VAL A 245 -22.22 10.16 -9.46
C VAL A 245 -22.36 9.03 -8.43
N ASP A 246 -21.95 7.82 -8.79
CA ASP A 246 -22.13 6.66 -7.91
C ASP A 246 -21.25 6.77 -6.65
N ARG A 247 -21.63 6.04 -5.60
CA ARG A 247 -20.97 6.11 -4.30
C ARG A 247 -20.91 4.74 -3.63
N PHE A 248 -19.90 4.56 -2.78
CA PHE A 248 -19.83 3.37 -1.95
C PHE A 248 -20.72 3.55 -0.71
N PHE A 249 -21.63 2.61 -0.48
CA PHE A 249 -22.37 2.47 0.77
C PHE A 249 -21.56 1.62 1.77
N ASP A 250 -21.91 1.64 3.07
CA ASP A 250 -21.29 0.76 4.09
C ASP A 250 -21.18 -0.65 3.55
N PHE A 251 -19.94 -1.05 3.23
CA PHE A 251 -19.67 -2.22 2.41
C PHE A 251 -19.67 -3.46 3.30
N PRO A 252 -20.59 -4.42 3.11
CA PRO A 252 -20.44 -5.71 3.74
C PRO A 252 -19.27 -6.44 3.08
N MET A 253 -18.17 -6.47 3.82
CA MET A 253 -17.02 -7.35 3.69
C MET A 253 -17.31 -8.62 2.86
N GLY A 254 -16.76 -8.70 1.63
CA GLY A 254 -16.94 -9.85 0.73
C GLY A 254 -18.13 -9.76 -0.24
N ALA A 255 -18.72 -8.58 -0.44
CA ALA A 255 -19.73 -8.40 -1.49
C ALA A 255 -19.11 -8.59 -2.89
N THR A 256 -19.85 -9.30 -3.75
CA THR A 256 -19.49 -9.57 -5.16
C THR A 256 -20.17 -8.62 -6.14
N THR A 257 -20.99 -7.68 -5.65
CA THR A 257 -21.73 -6.70 -6.45
C THR A 257 -21.87 -5.40 -5.67
N PHE A 258 -21.79 -4.26 -6.35
CA PHE A 258 -22.01 -2.95 -5.75
C PHE A 258 -23.51 -2.63 -5.63
N PRO A 259 -23.98 -2.16 -4.47
CA PRO A 259 -25.23 -1.40 -4.43
C PRO A 259 -24.98 -0.08 -5.16
N THR A 260 -25.37 0.00 -6.43
CA THR A 260 -25.27 1.23 -7.24
C THR A 260 -26.46 2.14 -7.00
N VAL A 261 -26.28 3.45 -7.15
CA VAL A 261 -27.40 4.38 -7.25
C VAL A 261 -28.34 3.93 -8.39
N PRO A 262 -29.67 3.86 -8.19
CA PRO A 262 -30.58 3.51 -9.28
C PRO A 262 -30.49 4.51 -10.44
N GLY A 263 -30.40 4.02 -11.68
CA GLY A 263 -30.40 4.87 -12.88
C GLY A 263 -29.65 4.24 -14.05
N ASN A 264 -29.54 4.99 -15.15
CA ASN A 264 -28.75 4.59 -16.31
C ASN A 264 -27.26 4.91 -16.09
N ASN A 265 -26.39 4.04 -16.60
CA ASN A 265 -24.93 4.24 -16.66
C ASN A 265 -24.36 4.03 -18.07
N VAL A 266 -25.22 3.99 -19.09
CA VAL A 266 -24.86 3.75 -20.49
C VAL A 266 -25.21 4.95 -21.37
N PHE A 267 -24.26 5.40 -22.19
CA PHE A 267 -24.50 6.41 -23.22
C PHE A 267 -25.61 6.01 -24.19
N CYS A 268 -26.38 6.99 -24.66
CA CYS A 268 -27.32 6.78 -25.76
C CYS A 268 -26.56 6.62 -27.08
N ALA A 269 -26.48 5.40 -27.60
CA ALA A 269 -25.83 5.12 -28.88
C ALA A 269 -26.56 5.76 -30.08
N GLY A 270 -27.83 6.15 -29.90
CA GLY A 270 -28.62 6.85 -30.92
C GLY A 270 -28.39 8.36 -30.99
N ASP A 271 -27.69 8.93 -30.00
CA ASP A 271 -27.51 10.37 -29.86
C ASP A 271 -26.16 10.83 -30.43
N GLU A 272 -26.19 11.80 -31.35
CA GLU A 272 -24.99 12.38 -31.94
C GLU A 272 -24.22 13.27 -30.97
N ASP A 273 -24.86 13.80 -29.94
CA ASP A 273 -24.21 14.63 -28.93
C ASP A 273 -23.31 13.79 -28.01
N SER A 274 -23.69 12.54 -27.75
CA SER A 274 -22.84 11.55 -27.08
C SER A 274 -21.51 11.36 -27.83
N PHE A 275 -21.54 11.19 -29.16
CA PHE A 275 -20.32 11.11 -29.96
C PHE A 275 -19.56 12.43 -30.00
N ARG A 276 -20.23 13.59 -30.05
CA ARG A 276 -19.56 14.89 -30.01
C ARG A 276 -18.78 15.11 -28.72
N LEU A 277 -19.31 14.65 -27.59
CA LEU A 277 -18.61 14.67 -26.30
C LEU A 277 -17.41 13.73 -26.34
N LEU A 278 -17.61 12.46 -26.67
CA LEU A 278 -16.56 11.44 -26.65
C LEU A 278 -15.42 11.75 -27.63
N GLU A 279 -15.73 12.08 -28.89
CA GLU A 279 -14.72 12.46 -29.89
C GLU A 279 -13.98 13.76 -29.46
N GLY A 280 -14.68 14.69 -28.81
CA GLY A 280 -14.07 15.91 -28.28
C GLY A 280 -13.13 15.66 -27.10
N VAL A 281 -13.50 14.79 -26.16
CA VAL A 281 -12.63 14.38 -25.05
C VAL A 281 -11.43 13.59 -25.57
N LEU A 282 -11.65 12.62 -26.46
CA LEU A 282 -10.58 11.81 -27.05
C LEU A 282 -9.58 12.69 -27.82
N ALA A 283 -10.02 13.77 -28.46
CA ALA A 283 -9.11 14.74 -29.07
C ALA A 283 -8.16 15.37 -28.02
N GLU A 284 -8.68 15.84 -26.88
CA GLU A 284 -7.85 16.40 -25.79
C GLU A 284 -6.94 15.33 -25.15
N VAL A 285 -7.44 14.10 -24.98
CA VAL A 285 -6.65 12.96 -24.50
C VAL A 285 -5.44 12.73 -25.42
N MET A 286 -5.65 12.70 -26.73
CA MET A 286 -4.57 12.48 -27.71
C MET A 286 -3.52 13.60 -27.76
N GLU A 287 -3.83 14.80 -27.28
CA GLU A 287 -2.87 15.90 -27.12
C GLU A 287 -1.95 15.73 -25.91
N ILE A 288 -2.44 15.05 -24.86
CA ILE A 288 -1.72 14.84 -23.59
C ILE A 288 -0.93 13.53 -23.63
N PHE A 289 -1.55 12.47 -24.14
CA PHE A 289 -1.02 11.12 -24.08
C PHE A 289 -0.40 10.72 -25.43
N PRO A 290 0.94 10.54 -25.51
CA PRO A 290 1.62 10.15 -26.74
C PRO A 290 1.40 8.67 -27.09
N SER A 291 0.78 7.88 -26.20
CA SER A 291 0.51 6.45 -26.42
C SER A 291 -0.19 6.18 -27.74
N ARG A 292 0.24 5.13 -28.44
CA ARG A 292 -0.46 4.63 -29.63
C ARG A 292 -1.84 4.09 -29.26
N TYR A 293 -1.97 3.53 -28.07
CA TYR A 293 -3.19 2.90 -27.57
C TYR A 293 -3.97 3.86 -26.68
N ILE A 294 -5.28 3.92 -26.90
CA ILE A 294 -6.26 4.51 -25.98
C ILE A 294 -7.22 3.40 -25.57
N HIS A 295 -7.42 3.21 -24.27
CA HIS A 295 -8.41 2.25 -23.77
C HIS A 295 -9.78 2.90 -23.78
N CYS A 296 -10.77 2.21 -24.34
CA CYS A 296 -12.14 2.71 -24.48
C CYS A 296 -13.16 1.83 -23.75
N GLY A 297 -12.71 1.05 -22.77
CA GLY A 297 -13.58 0.20 -21.98
C GLY A 297 -14.29 -0.86 -22.82
N GLY A 298 -15.62 -0.86 -22.72
CA GLY A 298 -16.53 -1.70 -23.50
C GLY A 298 -17.06 -2.90 -22.72
N ASP A 299 -16.80 -2.96 -21.43
CA ASP A 299 -17.25 -3.95 -20.46
C ASP A 299 -18.65 -3.63 -19.89
N GLU A 300 -19.29 -4.68 -19.36
CA GLU A 300 -20.53 -4.64 -18.55
C GLU A 300 -21.69 -3.77 -19.07
N VAL A 301 -21.80 -3.60 -20.40
CA VAL A 301 -22.81 -2.71 -20.99
C VAL A 301 -24.23 -3.24 -20.80
N GLY A 302 -25.02 -2.50 -20.01
CA GLY A 302 -26.44 -2.79 -19.76
C GLY A 302 -27.34 -2.56 -20.98
N MET A 303 -27.51 -3.57 -21.84
CA MET A 303 -28.32 -3.51 -23.07
C MET A 303 -29.78 -3.06 -22.87
N ALA A 304 -30.32 -3.24 -21.66
CA ALA A 304 -31.66 -2.80 -21.31
C ALA A 304 -31.90 -1.30 -21.54
N ALA A 305 -30.85 -0.47 -21.39
CA ALA A 305 -30.92 0.97 -21.63
C ALA A 305 -31.28 1.31 -23.10
N TRP A 306 -30.88 0.49 -24.06
CA TRP A 306 -31.12 0.73 -25.49
C TRP A 306 -32.43 0.14 -26.02
N ASN A 307 -32.95 -0.90 -25.36
CA ASN A 307 -34.17 -1.59 -25.79
C ASN A 307 -35.39 -0.65 -25.84
N GLY A 308 -35.49 0.30 -24.90
CA GLY A 308 -36.59 1.28 -24.84
C GLY A 308 -36.32 2.62 -25.52
N CYS A 309 -35.12 2.86 -26.04
CA CYS A 309 -34.71 4.16 -26.56
C CYS A 309 -35.05 4.33 -28.05
N ALA A 310 -35.90 5.29 -28.39
CA ALA A 310 -36.33 5.54 -29.77
C ALA A 310 -35.16 5.80 -30.73
N ASP A 311 -34.15 6.55 -30.29
CA ASP A 311 -32.98 6.90 -31.12
C ASP A 311 -32.08 5.68 -31.35
N CYS A 312 -31.83 4.89 -30.30
CA CYS A 312 -31.08 3.64 -30.43
C CYS A 312 -31.80 2.65 -31.37
N GLN A 313 -33.12 2.52 -31.23
CA GLN A 313 -33.92 1.68 -32.13
C GLN A 313 -33.90 2.20 -33.58
N ALA A 314 -33.85 3.51 -33.80
CA ALA A 314 -33.71 4.09 -35.13
C ALA A 314 -32.35 3.77 -35.78
N VAL A 315 -31.26 3.82 -35.00
CA VAL A 315 -29.93 3.38 -35.46
C VAL A 315 -29.95 1.89 -35.81
N MET A 316 -30.45 1.04 -34.92
CA MET A 316 -30.53 -0.40 -35.18
C MET A 316 -31.31 -0.72 -36.46
N LYS A 317 -32.46 -0.07 -36.68
CA LYS A 317 -33.28 -0.26 -37.88
C LYS A 317 -32.57 0.22 -39.15
N SER A 318 -31.99 1.43 -39.12
CA SER A 318 -31.33 2.03 -40.30
C SER A 318 -30.06 1.27 -40.71
N ARG A 319 -29.32 0.75 -39.74
CA ARG A 319 -28.07 0.00 -39.93
C ARG A 319 -28.28 -1.52 -40.02
N LYS A 320 -29.51 -2.01 -39.85
CA LYS A 320 -29.87 -3.44 -39.84
C LYS A 320 -29.11 -4.24 -38.78
N LEU A 321 -28.98 -3.67 -37.58
CA LEU A 321 -28.34 -4.31 -36.42
C LEU A 321 -29.36 -5.21 -35.73
N ALA A 322 -28.95 -6.46 -35.43
CA ALA A 322 -29.85 -7.48 -34.93
C ALA A 322 -30.29 -7.26 -33.47
N ASP A 323 -29.39 -6.74 -32.64
CA ASP A 323 -29.54 -6.65 -31.18
C ASP A 323 -28.61 -5.56 -30.60
N GLY A 324 -28.66 -5.42 -29.26
CA GLY A 324 -27.82 -4.48 -28.51
C GLY A 324 -26.32 -4.73 -28.65
N HIS A 325 -25.87 -5.99 -28.73
CA HIS A 325 -24.44 -6.30 -28.92
C HIS A 325 -23.95 -5.79 -30.29
N LYS A 326 -24.77 -5.91 -31.34
CA LYS A 326 -24.48 -5.30 -32.64
C LYS A 326 -24.53 -3.77 -32.61
N LEU A 327 -25.36 -3.18 -31.75
CA LEU A 327 -25.36 -1.73 -31.51
C LEU A 327 -24.08 -1.27 -30.80
N GLN A 328 -23.62 -2.01 -29.77
CA GLN A 328 -22.34 -1.75 -29.10
C GLN A 328 -21.17 -1.86 -30.07
N ALA A 329 -21.09 -2.93 -30.87
CA ALA A 329 -20.00 -3.06 -31.86
C ALA A 329 -20.03 -1.94 -32.90
N TRP A 330 -21.21 -1.45 -33.29
CA TRP A 330 -21.30 -0.26 -34.15
C TRP A 330 -20.81 1.01 -33.45
N PHE A 331 -21.18 1.21 -32.19
CA PHE A 331 -20.73 2.34 -31.36
C PHE A 331 -19.20 2.34 -31.23
N MET A 332 -18.63 1.21 -30.81
CA MET A 332 -17.18 1.03 -30.66
C MET A 332 -16.45 1.17 -32.00
N GLY A 333 -17.03 0.65 -33.09
CA GLY A 333 -16.47 0.81 -34.44
C GLY A 333 -16.41 2.26 -34.91
N ARG A 334 -17.34 3.12 -34.47
CA ARG A 334 -17.28 4.56 -34.74
C ARG A 334 -16.13 5.22 -33.97
N ILE A 335 -15.98 4.92 -32.68
CA ILE A 335 -14.88 5.42 -31.86
C ILE A 335 -13.52 4.95 -32.38
N GLU A 336 -13.41 3.68 -32.76
CA GLU A 336 -12.18 3.15 -33.35
C GLU A 336 -11.84 3.87 -34.66
N SER A 337 -12.83 4.11 -35.54
CA SER A 337 -12.63 4.86 -36.78
C SER A 337 -12.11 6.27 -36.52
N PHE A 338 -12.63 6.95 -35.49
CA PHE A 338 -12.15 8.25 -35.06
C PHE A 338 -10.69 8.20 -34.58
N LEU A 339 -10.36 7.26 -33.68
CA LEU A 339 -8.99 7.07 -33.17
C LEU A 339 -8.00 6.75 -34.30
N LYS A 340 -8.41 5.88 -35.23
CA LYS A 340 -7.62 5.50 -36.39
C LYS A 340 -7.32 6.68 -37.30
N ALA A 341 -8.31 7.55 -37.54
CA ALA A 341 -8.12 8.77 -38.32
C ALA A 341 -7.07 9.72 -37.70
N HIS A 342 -6.82 9.59 -36.40
CA HIS A 342 -5.80 10.34 -35.65
C HIS A 342 -4.53 9.52 -35.37
N GLY A 343 -4.35 8.38 -36.05
CA GLY A 343 -3.14 7.55 -35.93
C GLY A 343 -3.03 6.77 -34.61
N ARG A 344 -4.14 6.62 -33.88
CA ARG A 344 -4.23 5.83 -32.64
C ARG A 344 -4.89 4.47 -32.90
N LYS A 345 -4.71 3.55 -31.95
CA LYS A 345 -5.36 2.24 -31.89
C LYS A 345 -6.26 2.18 -30.66
N MET A 346 -7.46 1.64 -30.85
CA MET A 346 -8.35 1.31 -29.74
C MET A 346 -7.91 0.00 -29.09
N ILE A 347 -7.93 -0.03 -27.77
CA ILE A 347 -7.96 -1.24 -26.95
C ILE A 347 -9.22 -1.23 -26.08
N GLY A 348 -9.82 -2.39 -25.85
CA GLY A 348 -11.02 -2.52 -25.01
C GLY A 348 -11.13 -3.89 -24.38
N TRP A 349 -11.97 -4.00 -23.36
CA TRP A 349 -12.25 -5.24 -22.62
C TRP A 349 -12.94 -6.29 -23.52
N ASP A 350 -12.69 -7.57 -23.29
CA ASP A 350 -13.00 -8.64 -24.25
C ASP A 350 -14.48 -8.80 -24.67
N GLU A 351 -15.43 -8.18 -23.98
CA GLU A 351 -16.82 -8.00 -24.42
C GLU A 351 -16.93 -7.35 -25.80
N ILE A 352 -15.98 -6.50 -26.21
CA ILE A 352 -15.98 -5.89 -27.54
C ILE A 352 -15.97 -6.95 -28.68
N LEU A 353 -15.61 -8.20 -28.38
CA LEU A 353 -15.69 -9.34 -29.31
C LEU A 353 -17.12 -9.76 -29.65
N GLU A 354 -18.08 -9.58 -28.75
CA GLU A 354 -19.41 -10.22 -28.82
C GLU A 354 -20.26 -9.71 -29.99
N GLY A 355 -20.12 -8.42 -30.33
CA GLY A 355 -20.73 -7.83 -31.52
C GLY A 355 -19.87 -7.94 -32.79
N GLY A 356 -18.62 -8.37 -32.66
CA GLY A 356 -17.61 -8.46 -33.72
C GLY A 356 -16.64 -7.27 -33.73
N LEU A 357 -15.37 -7.55 -34.03
CA LEU A 357 -14.30 -6.55 -34.05
C LEU A 357 -14.08 -5.94 -35.43
N THR A 358 -13.65 -4.69 -35.38
CA THR A 358 -12.97 -4.02 -36.47
C THR A 358 -11.53 -4.54 -36.63
N PRO A 359 -10.96 -4.61 -37.86
CA PRO A 359 -9.71 -5.32 -38.13
C PRO A 359 -8.46 -4.89 -37.33
N GLU A 360 -8.46 -3.71 -36.72
CA GLU A 360 -7.29 -3.16 -36.02
C GLU A 360 -7.47 -3.07 -34.49
N ALA A 361 -8.65 -3.42 -33.98
CA ALA A 361 -8.95 -3.41 -32.55
C ALA A 361 -8.05 -4.39 -31.80
N THR A 362 -7.58 -3.97 -30.63
CA THR A 362 -6.81 -4.78 -29.69
C THR A 362 -7.71 -5.15 -28.53
N VAL A 363 -7.59 -6.39 -28.03
CA VAL A 363 -8.45 -6.91 -26.96
C VAL A 363 -7.69 -7.04 -25.65
N MET A 364 -8.30 -6.62 -24.54
CA MET A 364 -7.83 -6.93 -23.19
C MET A 364 -8.71 -8.03 -22.58
N SER A 365 -8.12 -9.21 -22.36
CA SER A 365 -8.84 -10.42 -21.93
C SER A 365 -8.88 -10.51 -20.41
N TRP A 366 -10.04 -10.21 -19.82
CA TRP A 366 -10.19 -10.14 -18.36
C TRP A 366 -11.11 -11.22 -17.77
N ARG A 367 -12.11 -11.72 -18.51
CA ARG A 367 -13.01 -12.79 -18.02
C ARG A 367 -12.37 -14.19 -18.05
N GLY A 368 -11.04 -14.25 -17.93
CA GLY A 368 -10.20 -15.40 -18.22
C GLY A 368 -9.41 -15.25 -19.53
N THR A 369 -8.88 -16.36 -20.04
CA THR A 369 -8.02 -16.37 -21.24
C THR A 369 -8.76 -16.55 -22.56
N ALA A 370 -10.05 -16.92 -22.51
CA ALA A 370 -10.83 -17.27 -23.69
C ALA A 370 -11.01 -16.10 -24.68
N GLY A 371 -11.16 -14.88 -24.18
CA GLY A 371 -11.25 -13.67 -25.00
C GLY A 371 -9.99 -13.45 -25.83
N GLY A 372 -8.82 -13.49 -25.20
CA GLY A 372 -7.52 -13.35 -25.84
C GLY A 372 -7.21 -14.48 -26.84
N ILE A 373 -7.63 -15.72 -26.54
CA ILE A 373 -7.51 -16.84 -27.49
C ILE A 373 -8.32 -16.55 -28.75
N LYS A 374 -9.59 -16.15 -28.60
CA LYS A 374 -10.48 -15.82 -29.73
C LYS A 374 -9.91 -14.66 -30.56
N ALA A 375 -9.44 -13.61 -29.90
CA ALA A 375 -8.84 -12.45 -30.55
C ALA A 375 -7.60 -12.85 -31.39
N ALA A 376 -6.66 -13.57 -30.78
CA ALA A 376 -5.44 -14.03 -31.45
C ALA A 376 -5.72 -14.99 -32.62
N GLN A 377 -6.70 -15.89 -32.48
CA GLN A 377 -7.14 -16.78 -33.56
C GLN A 377 -7.79 -16.04 -34.73
N ALA A 378 -8.42 -14.89 -34.45
CA ALA A 378 -8.98 -13.99 -35.46
C ALA A 378 -7.96 -12.98 -36.01
N GLY A 379 -6.69 -13.04 -35.58
CA GLY A 379 -5.61 -12.17 -36.05
C GLY A 379 -5.54 -10.79 -35.38
N HIS A 380 -6.24 -10.61 -34.26
CA HIS A 380 -6.20 -9.40 -33.45
C HIS A 380 -5.15 -9.53 -32.35
N ASP A 381 -4.46 -8.42 -32.06
CA ASP A 381 -3.57 -8.33 -30.92
C ASP A 381 -4.37 -8.40 -29.62
N ALA A 382 -3.81 -9.06 -28.59
CA ALA A 382 -4.42 -9.20 -27.29
C ALA A 382 -3.42 -8.97 -26.14
N VAL A 383 -3.92 -8.38 -25.05
CA VAL A 383 -3.24 -8.31 -23.75
C VAL A 383 -3.99 -9.23 -22.79
N MET A 384 -3.26 -10.13 -22.11
CA MET A 384 -3.88 -11.02 -21.13
C MET A 384 -3.88 -10.40 -19.73
N SER A 385 -5.06 -10.19 -19.16
CA SER A 385 -5.27 -9.66 -17.82
C SER A 385 -6.42 -10.39 -17.10
N PRO A 386 -6.45 -11.75 -17.10
CA PRO A 386 -7.57 -12.49 -16.54
C PRO A 386 -7.76 -12.15 -15.06
N GLU A 387 -9.03 -12.10 -14.62
CA GLU A 387 -9.43 -11.94 -13.23
C GLU A 387 -8.57 -12.83 -12.35
N ASP A 388 -8.66 -14.14 -12.54
CA ASP A 388 -7.75 -15.08 -11.89
C ASP A 388 -6.47 -15.31 -12.73
N PRO A 389 -5.26 -15.01 -12.24
CA PRO A 389 -4.90 -14.46 -10.92
C PRO A 389 -4.40 -13.00 -10.98
N LEU A 390 -4.89 -12.15 -11.88
CA LEU A 390 -4.31 -10.82 -12.13
C LEU A 390 -5.17 -9.64 -11.64
N TYR A 391 -6.21 -9.88 -10.85
CA TYR A 391 -6.98 -8.81 -10.19
C TYR A 391 -6.42 -8.54 -8.80
N PHE A 392 -5.50 -7.57 -8.76
CA PHE A 392 -4.70 -7.33 -7.57
C PHE A 392 -5.47 -6.68 -6.43
N ASP A 393 -6.74 -6.30 -6.61
CA ASP A 393 -7.68 -5.89 -5.57
C ASP A 393 -8.37 -7.09 -4.85
N HIS A 394 -8.17 -8.31 -5.36
CA HIS A 394 -8.48 -9.54 -4.63
C HIS A 394 -7.47 -9.79 -3.52
N ARG A 395 -7.88 -10.55 -2.49
CA ARG A 395 -6.98 -10.91 -1.39
C ARG A 395 -5.84 -11.75 -1.93
N GLN A 396 -4.65 -11.63 -1.35
CA GLN A 396 -3.54 -12.53 -1.69
C GLN A 396 -3.23 -13.57 -0.63
N SER A 397 -3.99 -13.58 0.47
CA SER A 397 -3.88 -14.60 1.51
C SER A 397 -5.23 -14.88 2.15
N ALA A 398 -5.43 -16.15 2.51
CA ALA A 398 -6.54 -16.60 3.35
C ALA A 398 -6.42 -16.09 4.80
N SER A 399 -5.24 -15.59 5.19
CA SER A 399 -4.98 -15.04 6.52
C SER A 399 -6.06 -14.03 6.91
N PRO A 400 -6.65 -14.14 8.11
CA PRO A 400 -7.63 -13.18 8.60
C PRO A 400 -7.02 -11.80 8.91
N GLN A 401 -5.69 -11.69 8.93
CA GLN A 401 -4.99 -10.41 9.02
C GLN A 401 -4.91 -9.71 7.67
N HIS A 402 -5.10 -10.45 6.56
CA HIS A 402 -5.17 -9.81 5.25
C HIS A 402 -6.43 -8.96 5.18
N PRO A 403 -6.31 -7.67 4.84
CA PRO A 403 -7.47 -6.82 4.71
C PRO A 403 -8.43 -7.38 3.65
N PRO A 404 -9.72 -7.06 3.74
CA PRO A 404 -10.74 -7.53 2.81
C PRO A 404 -10.44 -7.02 1.41
N GLY A 405 -10.54 -7.90 0.42
CA GLY A 405 -10.48 -7.54 -1.00
C GLY A 405 -11.87 -7.56 -1.62
N PHE A 406 -11.93 -7.20 -2.89
CA PHE A 406 -13.13 -7.35 -3.70
C PHE A 406 -13.38 -8.82 -4.06
N GLY A 407 -14.63 -9.19 -4.39
CA GLY A 407 -14.96 -10.50 -5.00
C GLY A 407 -14.86 -11.75 -4.11
N GLY A 408 -14.20 -11.67 -2.94
CA GLY A 408 -14.00 -12.81 -2.04
C GLY A 408 -12.95 -13.83 -2.51
N ASN A 409 -12.41 -13.65 -3.72
CA ASN A 409 -11.35 -14.46 -4.29
C ASN A 409 -10.02 -14.26 -3.54
N ILE A 410 -9.18 -15.29 -3.61
CA ILE A 410 -7.81 -15.26 -3.09
C ILE A 410 -6.88 -15.62 -4.25
N GLU A 411 -6.02 -14.68 -4.61
CA GLU A 411 -5.02 -14.83 -5.66
C GLU A 411 -3.64 -14.77 -5.02
N THR A 412 -3.06 -15.94 -4.81
CA THR A 412 -1.78 -16.06 -4.13
C THR A 412 -0.62 -15.63 -5.04
N LEU A 413 0.50 -15.26 -4.40
CA LEU A 413 1.76 -15.01 -5.10
C LEU A 413 2.19 -16.20 -5.98
N GLU A 414 1.94 -17.42 -5.53
CA GLU A 414 2.27 -18.65 -6.26
C GLU A 414 1.44 -18.80 -7.53
N GLU A 415 0.14 -18.48 -7.49
CA GLU A 415 -0.74 -18.51 -8.66
C GLU A 415 -0.33 -17.48 -9.72
N VAL A 416 -0.02 -16.25 -9.30
CA VAL A 416 0.53 -15.21 -10.20
C VAL A 416 1.83 -15.70 -10.84
N TYR A 417 2.73 -16.28 -10.06
CA TYR A 417 3.99 -16.81 -10.56
C TYR A 417 3.77 -18.00 -11.52
N ALA A 418 2.81 -18.87 -11.24
CA ALA A 418 2.48 -20.06 -12.03
C ALA A 418 1.79 -19.71 -13.36
N TYR A 419 1.13 -18.55 -13.48
CA TYR A 419 0.40 -18.10 -14.66
C TYR A 419 1.28 -17.89 -15.91
N ASP A 420 0.92 -18.48 -17.05
CA ASP A 420 1.58 -18.25 -18.34
C ASP A 420 0.67 -17.43 -19.27
N PRO A 421 1.07 -16.21 -19.69
CA PRO A 421 0.27 -15.38 -20.57
C PRO A 421 0.04 -15.94 -21.98
N VAL A 422 0.76 -16.98 -22.41
CA VAL A 422 0.54 -17.62 -23.72
C VAL A 422 -0.22 -18.93 -23.52
N PRO A 423 -1.52 -18.99 -23.87
CA PRO A 423 -2.30 -20.22 -23.79
C PRO A 423 -1.74 -21.30 -24.71
N LYS A 424 -1.81 -22.57 -24.27
CA LYS A 424 -1.28 -23.73 -25.00
C LYS A 424 -2.08 -24.04 -26.28
N GLU A 425 -3.30 -23.51 -26.36
CA GLU A 425 -4.23 -23.62 -27.47
C GLU A 425 -3.77 -22.81 -28.70
N LEU A 426 -2.88 -21.83 -28.52
CA LEU A 426 -2.39 -20.99 -29.60
C LEU A 426 -1.22 -21.65 -30.34
N THR A 427 -1.27 -21.60 -31.67
CA THR A 427 -0.11 -21.91 -32.50
C THR A 427 1.00 -20.86 -32.30
N ALA A 428 2.24 -21.18 -32.69
CA ALA A 428 3.35 -20.24 -32.60
C ALA A 428 3.15 -18.94 -33.41
N GLU A 429 2.32 -18.97 -34.47
CA GLU A 429 1.94 -17.77 -35.23
C GLU A 429 0.91 -16.95 -34.48
N GLN A 430 -0.16 -17.58 -33.99
CA GLN A 430 -1.21 -16.90 -33.21
C GLN A 430 -0.68 -16.34 -31.89
N ALA A 431 0.27 -17.02 -31.24
CA ALA A 431 0.91 -16.57 -30.01
C ALA A 431 1.64 -15.22 -30.18
N ARG A 432 2.01 -14.82 -31.40
CA ARG A 432 2.63 -13.51 -31.68
C ARG A 432 1.67 -12.34 -31.50
N HIS A 433 0.36 -12.61 -31.52
CA HIS A 433 -0.66 -11.60 -31.24
C HIS A 433 -0.82 -11.34 -29.74
N ILE A 434 -0.25 -12.18 -28.87
CA ILE A 434 -0.23 -11.88 -27.43
C ILE A 434 0.88 -10.87 -27.15
N LEU A 435 0.49 -9.60 -26.98
CA LEU A 435 1.41 -8.50 -26.73
C LEU A 435 2.11 -8.62 -25.37
N GLY A 436 1.42 -9.24 -24.41
CA GLY A 436 1.91 -9.48 -23.06
C GLY A 436 0.79 -9.59 -22.03
N THR A 437 1.08 -9.14 -20.81
CA THR A 437 0.19 -9.30 -19.66
C THR A 437 0.13 -8.06 -18.78
N GLN A 438 -0.94 -7.95 -17.99
CA GLN A 438 -1.19 -6.83 -17.10
C GLN A 438 -1.96 -7.30 -15.86
N ALA A 439 -1.61 -6.74 -14.70
CA ALA A 439 -2.45 -6.79 -13.52
C ALA A 439 -3.38 -5.58 -13.48
N ASN A 440 -4.60 -5.81 -12.99
CA ASN A 440 -5.60 -4.78 -12.80
C ASN A 440 -5.75 -4.51 -11.30
N LEU A 441 -5.44 -3.28 -10.87
CA LEU A 441 -5.57 -2.85 -9.50
C LEU A 441 -6.77 -1.91 -9.40
N TRP A 442 -7.96 -2.50 -9.30
CA TRP A 442 -9.19 -1.77 -9.03
C TRP A 442 -9.15 -1.19 -7.62
N SER A 443 -9.79 -0.04 -7.40
CA SER A 443 -9.72 0.66 -6.12
C SER A 443 -10.98 0.54 -5.27
N CYS A 444 -11.93 -0.33 -5.65
CA CYS A 444 -13.22 -0.49 -5.00
C CYS A 444 -13.14 -0.83 -3.51
N ALA A 445 -12.17 -1.67 -3.13
CA ALA A 445 -11.91 -2.09 -1.75
C ALA A 445 -10.51 -1.69 -1.27
N THR A 446 -9.84 -0.76 -1.97
CA THR A 446 -8.48 -0.30 -1.64
C THR A 446 -8.42 1.22 -1.70
N GLU A 447 -8.96 1.87 -0.66
CA GLU A 447 -9.29 3.30 -0.69
C GLU A 447 -8.08 4.24 -0.58
N THR A 448 -6.94 3.73 -0.11
CA THR A 448 -5.69 4.50 0.10
C THR A 448 -4.52 3.90 -0.68
N ASP A 449 -3.50 4.73 -0.93
CA ASP A 449 -2.28 4.30 -1.62
C ASP A 449 -1.55 3.18 -0.87
N GLU A 450 -1.51 3.21 0.46
CA GLU A 450 -0.92 2.15 1.27
C GLU A 450 -1.65 0.83 1.10
N ARG A 451 -2.98 0.88 0.94
CA ARG A 451 -3.78 -0.32 0.71
C ARG A 451 -3.57 -0.85 -0.71
N LEU A 452 -3.52 0.03 -1.71
CA LEU A 452 -3.14 -0.34 -3.09
C LEU A 452 -1.78 -1.03 -3.13
N GLN A 453 -0.77 -0.51 -2.41
CA GLN A 453 0.55 -1.14 -2.32
C GLN A 453 0.50 -2.51 -1.64
N LEU A 454 -0.30 -2.67 -0.58
CA LEU A 454 -0.42 -3.94 0.17
C LEU A 454 -1.00 -5.04 -0.70
N PHE A 455 -1.97 -4.67 -1.52
CA PHE A 455 -2.65 -5.55 -2.46
C PHE A 455 -1.78 -5.85 -3.69
N ALA A 456 -0.99 -4.89 -4.19
CA ALA A 456 -0.13 -5.14 -5.34
C ALA A 456 1.14 -5.93 -5.02
N PHE A 457 1.73 -5.73 -3.83
CA PHE A 457 3.03 -6.31 -3.48
C PHE A 457 2.92 -7.44 -2.45
N PRO A 458 3.62 -8.57 -2.65
CA PRO A 458 4.67 -8.79 -3.67
C PRO A 458 4.20 -9.38 -5.01
N ARG A 459 2.90 -9.49 -5.29
CA ARG A 459 2.40 -10.10 -6.56
C ARG A 459 2.93 -9.41 -7.82
N LEU A 460 3.14 -8.10 -7.80
CA LEU A 460 3.75 -7.36 -8.91
C LEU A 460 5.17 -7.84 -9.24
N CYS A 461 5.93 -8.32 -8.24
CA CYS A 461 7.25 -8.92 -8.46
C CYS A 461 7.14 -10.21 -9.29
N ALA A 462 6.13 -11.03 -9.02
CA ALA A 462 5.86 -12.25 -9.80
C ALA A 462 5.37 -11.92 -11.21
N LEU A 463 4.46 -10.94 -11.35
CA LEU A 463 4.00 -10.45 -12.65
C LEU A 463 5.18 -9.96 -13.52
N ALA A 464 6.05 -9.13 -12.95
CA ALA A 464 7.25 -8.63 -13.61
C ALA A 464 8.16 -9.78 -14.09
N GLU A 465 8.30 -10.82 -13.28
CA GLU A 465 9.07 -12.00 -13.62
C GLU A 465 8.48 -12.76 -14.81
N ILE A 466 7.19 -13.10 -14.79
CA ILE A 466 6.57 -13.86 -15.88
C ILE A 466 6.48 -13.04 -17.18
N ALA A 467 6.42 -11.71 -17.07
CA ALA A 467 6.33 -10.80 -18.20
C ALA A 467 7.70 -10.52 -18.85
N TRP A 468 8.78 -10.65 -18.08
CA TRP A 468 10.15 -10.41 -18.53
C TRP A 468 10.88 -11.69 -18.94
N CYS A 469 10.80 -12.76 -18.14
CA CYS A 469 11.60 -13.97 -18.32
C CYS A 469 11.05 -14.85 -19.45
N ALA A 470 11.95 -15.41 -20.25
CA ALA A 470 11.60 -16.50 -21.17
C ALA A 470 11.08 -17.72 -20.40
N PRO A 471 10.24 -18.59 -21.00
CA PRO A 471 9.73 -19.78 -20.33
C PRO A 471 10.87 -20.78 -20.04
N VAL A 472 11.48 -20.64 -18.88
CA VAL A 472 12.24 -21.68 -18.18
C VAL A 472 11.28 -22.48 -17.29
N PRO A 473 11.63 -23.70 -16.85
CA PRO A 473 10.84 -24.37 -15.82
C PRO A 473 10.67 -23.43 -14.63
N LYS A 474 9.41 -23.09 -14.32
CA LYS A 474 9.09 -22.20 -13.20
C LYS A 474 9.53 -22.87 -11.91
N ASP A 475 10.31 -22.16 -11.10
CA ASP A 475 10.77 -22.60 -9.79
C ASP A 475 10.36 -21.57 -8.75
N PHE A 476 9.20 -21.80 -8.14
CA PHE A 476 8.65 -20.89 -7.15
C PHE A 476 9.57 -20.76 -5.92
N GLY A 477 10.30 -21.82 -5.56
CA GLY A 477 11.25 -21.78 -4.45
C GLY A 477 12.43 -20.85 -4.74
N ALA A 478 13.00 -20.93 -5.94
CA ALA A 478 14.06 -20.04 -6.39
C ALA A 478 13.58 -18.58 -6.50
N PHE A 479 12.37 -18.36 -7.03
CA PHE A 479 11.74 -17.04 -7.05
C PHE A 479 11.55 -16.49 -5.64
N LYS A 480 11.01 -17.28 -4.71
CA LYS A 480 10.79 -16.87 -3.31
C LYS A 480 12.09 -16.48 -2.62
N GLN A 481 13.18 -17.24 -2.82
CA GLN A 481 14.50 -16.87 -2.28
C GLN A 481 15.00 -15.52 -2.82
N ARG A 482 14.80 -15.23 -4.12
CA ARG A 482 15.11 -13.92 -4.69
C ARG A 482 14.18 -12.83 -4.15
N LEU A 483 12.91 -13.16 -3.97
CA LEU A 483 11.91 -12.26 -3.43
C LEU A 483 12.26 -11.85 -2.01
N ASP A 484 12.64 -12.77 -1.12
CA ASP A 484 13.00 -12.45 0.27
C ASP A 484 14.07 -11.35 0.35
N GLY A 485 15.11 -11.43 -0.48
CA GLY A 485 16.12 -10.36 -0.57
C GLY A 485 15.60 -9.08 -1.24
N HIS A 486 14.64 -9.19 -2.16
CA HIS A 486 14.01 -8.03 -2.80
C HIS A 486 13.03 -7.30 -1.86
N LEU A 487 12.36 -8.01 -0.95
CA LEU A 487 11.46 -7.43 0.05
C LEU A 487 12.19 -6.42 0.95
N VAL A 488 13.47 -6.66 1.27
CA VAL A 488 14.32 -5.70 2.00
C VAL A 488 14.47 -4.37 1.23
N ARG A 489 14.50 -4.42 -0.11
CA ARG A 489 14.56 -3.23 -0.95
C ARG A 489 13.22 -2.50 -0.96
N LEU A 490 12.10 -3.22 -1.07
CA LEU A 490 10.76 -2.64 -0.98
C LEU A 490 10.54 -1.96 0.38
N GLU A 491 10.98 -2.61 1.46
CA GLU A 491 10.95 -2.06 2.82
C GLU A 491 11.77 -0.76 2.92
N ALA A 492 12.99 -0.73 2.38
CA ALA A 492 13.84 0.46 2.38
C ALA A 492 13.25 1.63 1.56
N LEU A 493 12.39 1.34 0.59
CA LEU A 493 11.66 2.32 -0.20
C LEU A 493 10.34 2.76 0.47
N GLY A 494 9.98 2.14 1.59
CA GLY A 494 8.72 2.38 2.29
C GLY A 494 7.50 1.88 1.51
N VAL A 495 7.63 0.80 0.74
CA VAL A 495 6.49 0.15 0.08
C VAL A 495 5.74 -0.68 1.10
N ASN A 496 4.44 -0.40 1.29
CA ASN A 496 3.59 -1.17 2.18
C ASN A 496 3.17 -2.47 1.51
N TYR A 497 4.05 -3.48 1.46
CA TYR A 497 3.72 -4.78 0.88
C TYR A 497 3.08 -5.71 1.91
N TRP A 498 2.21 -6.62 1.46
CA TRP A 498 1.72 -7.69 2.32
C TRP A 498 2.84 -8.63 2.72
N LYS A 499 3.01 -8.77 4.04
CA LYS A 499 3.89 -9.76 4.64
C LYS A 499 3.03 -10.97 4.92
N GLU A 500 3.28 -12.04 4.16
CA GLU A 500 2.66 -13.32 4.47
C GLU A 500 3.11 -13.72 5.87
N ASP A 501 2.21 -13.55 6.82
CA ASP A 501 2.39 -14.08 8.16
C ASP A 501 2.38 -15.60 8.02
N ASP A 502 3.27 -16.29 8.73
CA ASP A 502 3.27 -17.74 8.85
C ASP A 502 2.01 -18.27 9.59
N SER A 503 0.96 -17.43 9.70
CA SER A 503 -0.28 -17.72 10.38
C SER A 503 -1.13 -18.71 9.60
N PHE A 504 -1.61 -19.74 10.30
CA PHE A 504 -2.52 -20.73 9.77
C PHE A 504 -3.59 -21.09 10.81
N ASP A 505 -4.75 -21.55 10.34
CA ASP A 505 -5.83 -22.06 11.19
C ASP A 505 -5.39 -23.41 11.79
N ALA A 506 -5.20 -23.45 13.10
CA ALA A 506 -4.84 -24.65 13.84
C ALA A 506 -6.07 -25.45 14.29
N GLY A 507 -7.27 -24.90 14.15
CA GLY A 507 -8.53 -25.59 14.45
C GLY A 507 -9.59 -24.66 15.04
N ARG A 508 -10.78 -25.23 15.26
CA ARG A 508 -11.97 -24.50 15.75
C ARG A 508 -12.51 -25.11 17.04
N TRP A 509 -13.09 -24.27 17.89
CA TRP A 509 -13.98 -24.73 18.95
C TRP A 509 -15.43 -24.38 18.61
N SER A 510 -16.33 -25.26 18.99
CA SER A 510 -17.77 -25.13 18.76
C SER A 510 -18.49 -24.94 20.10
N PRO A 511 -19.74 -24.47 20.08
CA PRO A 511 -20.58 -24.39 21.27
C PRO A 511 -20.60 -25.73 22.02
N ASP A 512 -20.24 -25.71 23.29
CA ASP A 512 -20.25 -26.88 24.16
C ASP A 512 -20.54 -26.49 25.62
N PRO A 513 -21.77 -26.74 26.12
CA PRO A 513 -22.13 -26.49 27.53
C PRO A 513 -21.38 -27.37 28.54
N ALA A 514 -20.67 -28.41 28.09
CA ALA A 514 -19.84 -29.25 28.94
C ALA A 514 -18.45 -28.66 29.22
N MET A 515 -18.02 -27.61 28.50
CA MET A 515 -16.71 -26.96 28.68
C MET A 515 -16.62 -26.18 30.02
N LYS A 516 -16.30 -26.90 31.10
CA LYS A 516 -16.08 -26.39 32.46
C LYS A 516 -14.59 -26.22 32.77
N THR A 517 -14.26 -25.58 33.90
CA THR A 517 -12.89 -25.46 34.40
C THR A 517 -12.13 -26.78 34.32
N GLY A 518 -10.99 -26.79 33.61
CA GLY A 518 -10.15 -27.97 33.40
C GLY A 518 -10.48 -28.77 32.13
N THR A 519 -11.45 -28.36 31.32
CA THR A 519 -11.71 -28.99 30.01
C THR A 519 -10.52 -28.79 29.10
N THR A 520 -10.17 -29.81 28.33
CA THR A 520 -9.02 -29.79 27.43
C THR A 520 -9.50 -29.76 25.98
N LEU A 521 -9.21 -28.67 25.28
CA LEU A 521 -9.38 -28.56 23.83
C LEU A 521 -8.07 -29.04 23.19
N GLU A 522 -8.13 -30.08 22.34
CA GLU A 522 -6.96 -30.56 21.59
C GLU A 522 -7.21 -30.43 20.09
N LEU A 523 -6.35 -29.67 19.42
CA LEU A 523 -6.47 -29.30 18.01
C LEU A 523 -5.25 -29.83 17.24
N PRO A 524 -5.44 -30.65 16.19
CA PRO A 524 -4.32 -31.16 15.39
C PRO A 524 -3.69 -30.04 14.55
N VAL A 525 -2.37 -29.93 14.60
CA VAL A 525 -1.61 -29.00 13.76
C VAL A 525 -1.30 -29.72 12.44
N ALA A 526 -2.02 -29.36 11.38
CA ALA A 526 -2.03 -30.08 10.10
C ALA A 526 -0.79 -29.83 9.20
N ARG A 527 0.15 -28.98 9.64
CA ARG A 527 1.40 -28.69 8.90
C ARG A 527 2.64 -28.88 9.77
N PRO A 528 3.81 -29.16 9.19
CA PRO A 528 5.07 -29.16 9.92
C PRO A 528 5.34 -27.79 10.59
N LEU A 529 5.84 -27.81 11.82
CA LEU A 529 6.34 -26.63 12.52
C LEU A 529 7.87 -26.63 12.50
N GLU A 530 8.44 -25.49 12.13
CA GLU A 530 9.87 -25.23 12.27
C GLU A 530 10.22 -24.84 13.71
N ALA A 531 11.48 -25.07 14.10
CA ALA A 531 11.99 -24.61 15.38
C ALA A 531 11.95 -23.07 15.49
N GLY A 532 11.66 -22.58 16.70
CA GLY A 532 11.62 -21.17 17.04
C GLY A 532 10.36 -20.77 17.79
N LYS A 533 10.15 -19.46 17.94
CA LYS A 533 9.00 -18.92 18.65
C LYS A 533 7.76 -18.93 17.77
N TRP A 534 6.64 -19.34 18.35
CA TRP A 534 5.31 -19.36 17.74
C TRP A 534 4.31 -18.71 18.69
N THR A 535 3.22 -18.18 18.14
CA THR A 535 2.10 -17.64 18.89
C THR A 535 0.83 -18.40 18.52
N ALA A 536 0.11 -18.94 19.50
CA ALA A 536 -1.24 -19.46 19.32
C ALA A 536 -2.25 -18.42 19.80
N ALA A 537 -3.15 -17.97 18.92
CA ALA A 537 -4.13 -16.92 19.21
C ALA A 537 -5.57 -17.47 19.09
N PHE A 538 -6.40 -17.18 20.10
CA PHE A 538 -7.80 -17.61 20.17
C PHE A 538 -8.73 -16.48 19.69
N HIS A 539 -9.41 -16.71 18.58
CA HIS A 539 -10.28 -15.73 17.92
C HIS A 539 -11.74 -16.10 18.14
N TYR A 540 -12.45 -15.24 18.86
CA TYR A 540 -13.88 -15.39 19.11
C TYR A 540 -14.67 -15.08 17.84
N GLU A 541 -15.59 -15.96 17.44
CA GLU A 541 -16.41 -15.81 16.23
C GLU A 541 -17.91 -15.69 16.53
N GLY A 542 -18.33 -15.82 17.80
CA GLY A 542 -19.69 -15.52 18.23
C GLY A 542 -20.17 -16.33 19.44
N GLY A 543 -21.39 -16.02 19.87
CA GLY A 543 -22.02 -16.50 21.11
C GLY A 543 -22.34 -15.33 22.05
N ALA A 544 -22.92 -15.62 23.20
CA ALA A 544 -23.00 -14.74 24.36
C ALA A 544 -21.89 -15.06 25.38
N ASP A 545 -21.42 -16.31 25.41
CA ASP A 545 -20.40 -16.77 26.33
C ASP A 545 -18.97 -16.55 25.80
N ALA A 546 -18.03 -16.24 26.70
CA ALA A 546 -16.60 -16.15 26.40
C ALA A 546 -15.88 -17.48 26.67
N LEU A 547 -14.78 -17.72 25.98
CA LEU A 547 -13.84 -18.80 26.28
C LEU A 547 -12.72 -18.26 27.18
N THR A 548 -12.62 -18.74 28.41
CA THR A 548 -11.43 -18.51 29.25
C THR A 548 -10.44 -19.64 29.03
N ILE A 549 -9.17 -19.29 28.85
CA ILE A 549 -8.06 -20.20 28.54
C ILE A 549 -7.05 -20.08 29.67
N ASP A 550 -6.76 -21.17 30.36
CA ASP A 550 -5.85 -21.19 31.51
C ASP A 550 -4.38 -21.37 31.10
N GLN A 551 -4.16 -22.11 30.01
CA GLN A 551 -2.84 -22.42 29.46
C GLN A 551 -2.97 -23.08 28.08
N VAL A 552 -1.90 -22.98 27.30
CA VAL A 552 -1.76 -23.65 26.00
C VAL A 552 -0.45 -24.42 25.97
N GLU A 553 -0.52 -25.66 25.50
CA GLU A 553 0.60 -26.58 25.37
C GLU A 553 0.74 -26.99 23.90
N LEU A 554 1.97 -27.07 23.41
CA LEU A 554 2.29 -27.77 22.17
C LEU A 554 2.67 -29.20 22.50
N VAL A 555 2.01 -30.16 21.88
CA VAL A 555 2.24 -31.60 22.08
C VAL A 555 2.81 -32.18 20.78
N ALA A 556 3.98 -32.79 20.84
CA ALA A 556 4.58 -33.52 19.73
C ALA A 556 4.75 -35.00 20.11
N ASP A 557 4.20 -35.91 19.30
CA ASP A 557 4.21 -37.36 19.53
C ASP A 557 3.75 -37.76 20.95
N GLY A 558 2.72 -37.07 21.46
CA GLY A 558 2.13 -37.31 22.78
C GLY A 558 2.92 -36.72 23.96
N LYS A 559 3.99 -35.95 23.71
CA LYS A 559 4.77 -35.25 24.74
C LYS A 559 4.60 -33.74 24.62
N VAL A 560 4.37 -33.07 25.74
CA VAL A 560 4.38 -31.60 25.80
C VAL A 560 5.81 -31.12 25.53
N VAL A 561 5.96 -30.28 24.50
CA VAL A 561 7.25 -29.73 24.04
C VAL A 561 7.38 -28.22 24.25
N ALA A 562 6.25 -27.51 24.38
CA ALA A 562 6.20 -26.09 24.72
C ALA A 562 4.94 -25.80 25.55
N VAL A 563 5.01 -24.82 26.46
CA VAL A 563 3.87 -24.40 27.29
C VAL A 563 3.91 -22.90 27.49
N ASP A 564 2.75 -22.26 27.38
CA ASP A 564 2.49 -20.93 27.91
C ASP A 564 1.32 -21.02 28.90
N ALA A 565 1.59 -20.64 30.14
CA ALA A 565 0.67 -20.74 31.26
C ALA A 565 0.30 -19.35 31.76
N HIS A 566 -0.66 -18.72 31.09
CA HIS A 566 -1.34 -17.53 31.58
C HIS A 566 -2.84 -17.59 31.28
N GLU A 567 -3.62 -16.93 32.13
CA GLU A 567 -5.06 -16.85 31.92
C GLU A 567 -5.38 -15.80 30.84
N GLY A 568 -6.16 -16.23 29.86
CA GLY A 568 -6.66 -15.43 28.75
C GLY A 568 -8.16 -15.58 28.58
N THR A 569 -8.78 -14.64 27.87
CA THR A 569 -10.21 -14.66 27.56
C THR A 569 -10.41 -14.26 26.11
N ALA A 570 -11.16 -15.08 25.37
CA ALA A 570 -11.65 -14.83 24.02
C ALA A 570 -13.18 -14.74 24.03
N GLY A 571 -13.71 -13.51 23.95
CA GLY A 571 -15.13 -13.19 23.92
C GLY A 571 -15.39 -11.87 23.19
N SER A 572 -16.50 -11.19 23.50
CA SER A 572 -16.79 -9.83 23.01
C SER A 572 -15.71 -8.82 23.38
N GLU A 573 -14.99 -9.08 24.47
CA GLU A 573 -13.73 -8.42 24.82
C GLU A 573 -12.60 -9.48 24.89
N HIS A 574 -11.43 -9.12 24.37
CA HIS A 574 -10.25 -9.98 24.36
C HIS A 574 -9.23 -9.54 25.42
N LYS A 575 -8.72 -10.49 26.20
CA LYS A 575 -7.64 -10.23 27.18
C LYS A 575 -6.67 -11.40 27.21
N GLY A 576 -5.38 -11.18 26.95
CA GLY A 576 -4.37 -12.25 27.06
C GLY A 576 -4.69 -13.51 26.23
N HIS A 577 -5.31 -13.38 25.06
CA HIS A 577 -5.80 -14.50 24.25
C HIS A 577 -4.73 -15.09 23.31
N GLN A 578 -3.46 -14.73 23.53
CA GLN A 578 -2.31 -15.08 22.69
C GLN A 578 -1.22 -15.74 23.52
N TYR A 579 -0.73 -16.89 23.06
CA TYR A 579 0.15 -17.79 23.81
C TYR A 579 1.45 -18.05 23.08
N GLY A 580 2.58 -17.66 23.67
CA GLY A 580 3.92 -17.81 23.11
C GLY A 580 4.53 -19.18 23.38
N LEU A 581 4.77 -19.96 22.33
CA LEU A 581 5.30 -21.31 22.37
C LEU A 581 6.70 -21.36 21.74
N GLU A 582 7.71 -21.74 22.53
CA GLU A 582 9.06 -21.99 22.02
C GLU A 582 9.14 -23.43 21.45
N VAL A 583 9.05 -23.56 20.14
CA VAL A 583 9.00 -24.86 19.45
C VAL A 583 10.41 -25.39 19.23
N PRO A 584 10.76 -26.58 19.76
CA PRO A 584 12.07 -27.17 19.54
C PRO A 584 12.19 -27.77 18.13
N GLU A 585 13.39 -28.22 17.74
CA GLU A 585 13.55 -29.04 16.55
C GLU A 585 12.70 -30.32 16.65
N LEU A 586 11.75 -30.47 15.74
CA LEU A 586 10.86 -31.63 15.68
C LEU A 586 11.38 -32.69 14.71
N LYS A 587 11.09 -33.96 14.99
CA LYS A 587 11.40 -35.05 14.07
C LYS A 587 10.56 -34.93 12.81
N GLN A 588 11.14 -35.29 11.67
CA GLN A 588 10.42 -35.34 10.41
C GLN A 588 9.21 -36.29 10.52
N GLY A 589 8.00 -35.77 10.25
CA GLY A 589 6.75 -36.52 10.36
C GLY A 589 6.16 -36.64 11.77
N ALA A 590 6.67 -35.90 12.76
CA ALA A 590 6.08 -35.84 14.10
C ALA A 590 4.60 -35.41 14.05
N LYS A 591 3.75 -36.05 14.86
CA LYS A 591 2.35 -35.63 15.01
C LYS A 591 2.27 -34.53 16.05
N VAL A 592 1.78 -33.36 15.64
CA VAL A 592 1.72 -32.17 16.47
C VAL A 592 0.28 -31.78 16.77
N SER A 593 -0.03 -31.42 18.01
CA SER A 593 -1.31 -30.85 18.43
C SER A 593 -1.12 -29.67 19.38
N LEU A 594 -2.03 -28.71 19.33
CA LEU A 594 -2.21 -27.71 20.38
C LEU A 594 -3.20 -28.22 21.40
N ARG A 595 -2.86 -28.11 22.68
CA ARG A 595 -3.72 -28.49 23.78
C ARG A 595 -3.95 -27.31 24.70
N ALA A 596 -5.19 -26.85 24.82
CA ALA A 596 -5.56 -25.73 25.67
C ALA A 596 -6.45 -26.19 26.83
N LYS A 597 -6.17 -25.73 28.05
CA LYS A 597 -7.11 -25.88 29.17
C LYS A 597 -8.07 -24.70 29.16
N VAL A 598 -9.35 -24.98 29.05
CA VAL A 598 -10.38 -23.97 28.79
C VAL A 598 -11.60 -24.13 29.70
N ARG A 599 -12.38 -23.05 29.80
CA ARG A 599 -13.72 -23.03 30.41
C ARG A 599 -14.59 -21.98 29.76
N VAL A 600 -15.88 -22.26 29.61
CA VAL A 600 -16.85 -21.26 29.19
C VAL A 600 -17.17 -20.32 30.35
N THR A 601 -17.18 -19.02 30.08
CA THR A 601 -17.44 -17.95 31.06
C THR A 601 -18.61 -17.10 30.58
N PRO A 602 -19.75 -17.10 31.30
CA PRO A 602 -20.92 -16.33 30.89
C PRO A 602 -20.68 -14.83 30.92
N TRP A 603 -21.13 -14.13 29.88
CA TRP A 603 -21.19 -12.67 29.87
C TRP A 603 -22.63 -12.22 30.17
N ALA A 604 -22.81 -11.40 31.21
CA ALA A 604 -24.06 -10.70 31.55
C ALA A 604 -25.38 -11.49 31.37
N GLY A 605 -25.49 -12.69 31.96
CA GLY A 605 -26.80 -13.28 32.31
C GLY A 605 -27.42 -14.29 31.35
N GLY A 606 -26.70 -14.84 30.38
CA GLY A 606 -27.13 -16.03 29.62
C GLY A 606 -25.99 -17.04 29.60
N GLY A 607 -26.19 -18.24 30.15
CA GLY A 607 -25.18 -19.30 30.19
C GLY A 607 -25.73 -20.57 29.58
N GLU A 608 -25.32 -20.87 28.34
CA GLU A 608 -25.68 -22.12 27.65
C GLU A 608 -24.51 -22.76 26.87
N GLY A 609 -23.27 -22.31 27.09
CA GLY A 609 -22.10 -22.92 26.43
C GLY A 609 -21.95 -22.52 24.97
N ASP A 610 -22.43 -21.34 24.57
CA ASP A 610 -22.63 -21.02 23.16
C ASP A 610 -21.39 -20.42 22.44
N SER A 611 -20.26 -20.33 23.15
CA SER A 611 -19.01 -19.78 22.65
C SER A 611 -18.48 -20.58 21.45
N LYS A 612 -18.14 -19.90 20.36
CA LYS A 612 -17.49 -20.49 19.18
C LYS A 612 -16.37 -19.61 18.64
N GLY A 613 -15.41 -20.25 17.99
CA GLY A 613 -14.30 -19.53 17.37
C GLY A 613 -13.22 -20.43 16.80
N ARG A 614 -12.08 -19.82 16.47
CA ARG A 614 -10.93 -20.48 15.84
C ARG A 614 -9.62 -20.16 16.54
N VAL A 615 -8.65 -21.06 16.42
CA VAL A 615 -7.29 -20.89 16.94
C VAL A 615 -6.35 -20.76 15.75
N SER A 616 -5.59 -19.66 15.67
CA SER A 616 -4.52 -19.53 14.68
C SER A 616 -3.16 -19.75 15.32
N MET A 617 -2.23 -20.37 14.60
CA MET A 617 -0.81 -20.36 14.95
C MET A 617 -0.04 -19.50 13.96
N SER A 618 0.77 -18.58 14.45
CA SER A 618 1.75 -17.84 13.64
C SER A 618 3.16 -18.08 14.19
N ARG A 619 4.17 -18.05 13.32
CA ARG A 619 5.53 -17.90 13.85
C ARG A 619 5.55 -16.56 14.55
N ALA A 620 6.14 -16.48 15.74
CA ALA A 620 6.52 -15.19 16.25
C ALA A 620 7.57 -14.70 15.25
N SER A 621 7.11 -13.88 14.30
CA SER A 621 7.96 -12.87 13.74
C SER A 621 8.66 -12.23 14.95
N GLU A 622 9.93 -11.86 14.81
CA GLU A 622 10.31 -10.70 15.58
C GLU A 622 9.20 -9.69 15.30
N VAL A 623 8.34 -9.46 16.29
CA VAL A 623 7.45 -8.32 16.30
C VAL A 623 8.41 -7.17 16.53
N ARG A 624 9.20 -6.85 15.50
CA ARG A 624 9.29 -5.50 15.05
C ARG A 624 7.85 -5.18 14.71
N LEU A 625 7.15 -4.62 15.70
CA LEU A 625 6.15 -3.62 15.41
C LEU A 625 6.78 -2.79 14.29
N TYR A 626 6.23 -2.89 13.08
CA TYR A 626 6.58 -2.02 12.00
C TYR A 626 6.12 -0.63 12.44
N ALA A 627 6.99 0.05 13.19
CA ALA A 627 7.14 1.46 13.02
C ALA A 627 7.63 1.66 11.57
N PRO A 628 7.08 2.62 10.81
CA PRO A 628 7.72 3.05 9.59
C PRO A 628 9.04 3.72 9.98
N GLU A 629 10.11 2.95 10.07
CA GLU A 629 11.48 3.44 10.23
C GLU A 629 12.29 3.07 8.99
N GLY A 630 12.13 3.85 7.92
CA GLY A 630 13.34 4.46 7.37
C GLY A 630 13.74 5.57 8.35
N PRO A 631 15.02 5.74 8.72
CA PRO A 631 15.39 6.92 9.47
C PRO A 631 14.88 8.12 8.66
N LEU A 632 14.13 9.01 9.33
CA LEU A 632 14.10 10.39 8.87
C LEU A 632 15.57 10.77 8.65
N PRO A 633 15.91 11.58 7.63
CA PRO A 633 17.22 12.23 7.63
C PRO A 633 17.50 12.75 9.04
N GLU A 634 18.75 12.86 9.48
CA GLU A 634 19.07 13.55 10.75
C GLU A 634 18.56 15.00 10.67
N ILE A 635 17.27 15.17 10.88
CA ILE A 635 16.58 16.41 11.14
C ILE A 635 17.07 16.71 12.52
N ARG A 636 17.90 17.77 12.64
CA ARG A 636 18.47 18.26 13.90
C ARG A 636 17.48 17.99 15.01
N ALA A 637 17.82 17.04 15.90
CA ALA A 637 16.99 16.74 17.06
C ALA A 637 16.61 18.08 17.70
N THR A 638 15.32 18.33 17.86
CA THR A 638 14.84 19.54 18.54
C THR A 638 15.39 19.47 19.96
N THR A 639 16.49 20.19 20.23
CA THR A 639 17.17 20.09 21.51
C THR A 639 16.20 20.54 22.59
N ALA A 640 15.95 19.67 23.57
CA ALA A 640 15.10 20.01 24.70
C ALA A 640 15.74 21.17 25.47
N ALA A 641 15.15 22.36 25.38
CA ALA A 641 15.64 23.57 26.02
C ALA A 641 14.47 24.40 26.58
N PRO A 642 14.65 25.04 27.74
CA PRO A 642 13.66 25.98 28.26
C PRO A 642 13.68 27.27 27.43
N VAL A 643 12.58 28.04 27.49
CA VAL A 643 12.61 29.44 27.03
C VAL A 643 13.30 30.29 28.09
N GLU A 644 14.28 31.10 27.70
CA GLU A 644 14.98 32.02 28.61
C GLU A 644 14.03 33.14 29.05
N GLY A 645 13.47 33.02 30.25
CA GLY A 645 12.60 34.06 30.82
C GLY A 645 11.95 33.66 32.14
N GLU A 646 11.90 34.60 33.10
CA GLU A 646 11.34 34.35 34.44
C GLU A 646 9.84 34.00 34.38
N GLY A 647 9.07 34.66 33.50
CA GLY A 647 7.63 34.42 33.34
C GLY A 647 7.30 33.01 32.86
N TRP A 648 8.04 32.50 31.87
CA TRP A 648 7.87 31.15 31.35
C TRP A 648 8.19 30.09 32.42
N MET A 649 9.33 30.26 33.12
CA MET A 649 9.73 29.38 34.22
C MET A 649 8.77 29.45 35.41
N LYS A 650 8.14 30.60 35.67
CA LYS A 650 7.11 30.75 36.70
C LYS A 650 5.86 29.95 36.33
N ARG A 651 5.35 30.09 35.10
CA ARG A 651 4.19 29.31 34.62
C ARG A 651 4.46 27.80 34.67
N HIS A 652 5.65 27.35 34.29
CA HIS A 652 6.06 25.94 34.40
C HIS A 652 5.94 25.40 35.84
N ARG A 653 6.45 26.16 36.83
CA ARG A 653 6.30 25.81 38.25
C ARG A 653 4.83 25.79 38.70
N GLU A 654 4.02 26.74 38.25
CA GLU A 654 2.59 26.83 38.57
C GLU A 654 1.80 25.67 37.97
N VAL A 655 2.09 25.27 36.73
CA VAL A 655 1.51 24.10 36.07
C VAL A 655 1.81 22.84 36.86
N ILE A 656 3.08 22.60 37.22
CA ILE A 656 3.48 21.43 38.03
C ILE A 656 2.75 21.42 39.39
N ALA A 657 2.68 22.57 40.06
CA ALA A 657 2.00 22.68 41.34
C ALA A 657 0.49 22.38 41.21
N ARG A 658 -0.15 22.85 40.13
CA ARG A 658 -1.57 22.59 39.84
C ARG A 658 -1.83 21.12 39.53
N MET A 659 -0.97 20.47 38.75
CA MET A 659 -1.13 19.06 38.37
C MET A 659 -1.05 18.14 39.59
N LYS A 660 -0.21 18.47 40.58
CA LYS A 660 -0.07 17.71 41.83
C LYS A 660 -1.21 17.92 42.81
N THR A 661 -1.81 19.10 42.85
CA THR A 661 -2.90 19.40 43.79
C THR A 661 -4.27 18.94 43.29
N LYS A 662 -4.50 18.98 41.97
CA LYS A 662 -5.73 18.53 41.34
C LYS A 662 -5.41 17.78 40.03
N PRO A 663 -5.11 16.46 40.11
CA PRO A 663 -4.78 15.67 38.92
C PRO A 663 -5.94 15.64 37.92
N PRO A 664 -5.74 16.08 36.66
CA PRO A 664 -6.81 16.12 35.68
C PRO A 664 -7.02 14.76 35.01
N ALA A 665 -8.24 14.49 34.54
CA ALA A 665 -8.54 13.32 33.70
C ALA A 665 -8.02 13.50 32.26
N THR A 666 -7.94 14.75 31.80
CA THR A 666 -7.46 15.15 30.47
C THR A 666 -6.40 16.23 30.58
N VAL A 667 -5.28 16.05 29.87
CA VAL A 667 -4.21 17.06 29.77
C VAL A 667 -4.14 17.55 28.33
N VAL A 668 -4.13 18.86 28.12
CA VAL A 668 -4.02 19.48 26.79
C VAL A 668 -2.70 20.23 26.69
N ILE A 669 -1.81 19.74 25.85
CA ILE A 669 -0.47 20.28 25.62
C ILE A 669 -0.47 21.04 24.30
N GLY A 670 0.05 22.26 24.32
CA GLY A 670 0.18 23.07 23.11
C GLY A 670 1.11 24.25 23.34
N GLY A 671 1.23 25.11 22.33
CA GLY A 671 1.87 26.41 22.47
C GLY A 671 0.86 27.55 22.51
N SER A 672 0.93 28.48 21.56
CA SER A 672 0.16 29.73 21.56
C SER A 672 -1.35 29.50 21.46
N VAL A 673 -1.83 28.63 20.57
CA VAL A 673 -3.27 28.34 20.40
C VAL A 673 -3.88 27.79 21.70
N VAL A 674 -3.16 26.92 22.40
CA VAL A 674 -3.68 26.33 23.65
C VAL A 674 -3.62 27.34 24.80
N GLN A 675 -2.55 28.14 24.92
CA GLN A 675 -2.48 29.15 25.99
C GLN A 675 -3.58 30.22 25.86
N GLU A 676 -3.81 30.73 24.64
CA GLU A 676 -4.80 31.80 24.41
C GLU A 676 -6.23 31.34 24.67
N TRP A 677 -6.50 30.03 24.66
CA TRP A 677 -7.80 29.47 25.04
C TRP A 677 -8.20 29.79 26.49
N GLU A 678 -7.26 30.20 27.36
CA GLU A 678 -7.56 30.70 28.71
C GLU A 678 -8.51 31.93 28.70
N ALA A 679 -8.54 32.69 27.61
CA ALA A 679 -9.45 33.81 27.42
C ALA A 679 -10.85 33.41 26.89
N HIS A 680 -11.08 32.13 26.60
CA HIS A 680 -12.28 31.63 25.91
C HIS A 680 -12.93 30.45 26.65
N GLU A 681 -13.20 30.62 27.94
CA GLU A 681 -13.67 29.58 28.88
C GLU A 681 -14.86 28.75 28.37
N GLU A 682 -15.89 29.37 27.78
CA GLU A 682 -17.08 28.64 27.28
C GLU A 682 -16.72 27.64 26.18
N SER A 683 -15.82 28.03 25.26
CA SER A 683 -15.36 27.14 24.19
C SER A 683 -14.42 26.05 24.71
N TRP A 684 -13.65 26.32 25.77
CA TRP A 684 -12.86 25.30 26.46
C TRP A 684 -13.74 24.21 27.09
N ILE A 685 -14.80 24.63 27.78
CA ILE A 685 -15.81 23.73 28.36
C ILE A 685 -16.53 22.95 27.27
N THR A 686 -16.85 23.58 26.13
CA THR A 686 -17.46 22.90 24.98
C THR A 686 -16.53 21.83 24.41
N ALA A 687 -15.23 22.13 24.27
CA ALA A 687 -14.26 21.22 23.69
C ALA A 687 -13.94 20.01 24.59
N PHE A 688 -13.86 20.21 25.91
CA PHE A 688 -13.31 19.19 26.83
C PHE A 688 -14.24 18.81 27.99
N GLY A 689 -15.45 19.38 28.02
CA GLY A 689 -16.44 19.18 29.08
C GLY A 689 -16.10 19.92 30.38
N GLU A 690 -17.02 19.86 31.34
CA GLU A 690 -16.84 20.44 32.69
C GLU A 690 -15.80 19.67 33.55
N SER A 691 -15.26 18.57 33.02
CA SER A 691 -14.41 17.59 33.71
C SER A 691 -13.00 18.09 34.10
N GLY A 692 -12.69 19.37 33.85
CA GLY A 692 -11.51 20.03 34.38
C GLY A 692 -10.21 19.66 33.65
N ALA A 693 -10.25 19.62 32.31
CA ALA A 693 -9.05 19.46 31.50
C ALA A 693 -7.98 20.51 31.84
N ALA A 694 -6.73 20.09 31.93
CA ALA A 694 -5.62 20.97 32.27
C ALA A 694 -5.01 21.60 31.02
N ASN A 695 -4.94 22.94 31.01
CA ASN A 695 -4.27 23.72 29.98
C ASN A 695 -2.76 23.79 30.24
N LEU A 696 -1.97 23.10 29.41
CA LEU A 696 -0.51 23.12 29.39
C LEU A 696 0.02 23.86 28.14
N GLY A 697 -0.72 24.89 27.71
CA GLY A 697 -0.35 25.80 26.64
C GLY A 697 0.71 26.82 27.09
N PHE A 698 1.73 27.04 26.27
CA PHE A 698 2.76 28.08 26.49
C PHE A 698 2.97 28.90 25.21
N ARG A 699 2.70 30.19 25.26
CA ARG A 699 2.85 31.09 24.10
C ARG A 699 4.32 31.12 23.66
N GLY A 700 4.55 30.91 22.37
CA GLY A 700 5.89 30.88 21.75
C GLY A 700 6.68 29.59 21.98
N ASP A 701 6.07 28.55 22.55
CA ASP A 701 6.71 27.23 22.61
C ASP A 701 6.88 26.64 21.21
N HIS A 702 8.03 26.04 20.98
CA HIS A 702 8.28 25.04 19.93
C HIS A 702 8.39 23.64 20.55
N GLU A 703 8.50 22.59 19.73
CA GLU A 703 8.48 21.20 20.18
C GLU A 703 9.59 20.88 21.20
N GLY A 704 10.78 21.45 21.01
CA GLY A 704 11.89 21.36 21.98
C GLY A 704 11.58 21.94 23.36
N ASN A 705 10.77 23.00 23.47
CA ASN A 705 10.39 23.54 24.77
C ASN A 705 9.42 22.59 25.48
N VAL A 706 8.47 22.01 24.75
CA VAL A 706 7.53 21.01 25.27
C VAL A 706 8.26 19.77 25.77
N LEU A 707 9.22 19.27 25.00
CA LEU A 707 10.09 18.16 25.40
C LEU A 707 10.84 18.47 26.71
N TRP A 708 11.35 19.70 26.83
CA TRP A 708 11.99 20.13 28.08
C TRP A 708 10.98 20.18 29.23
N ARG A 709 9.79 20.76 29.03
CA ARG A 709 8.77 20.90 30.09
C ARG A 709 8.30 19.54 30.62
N ILE A 710 8.00 18.61 29.72
CA ILE A 710 7.62 17.23 30.06
C ILE A 710 8.80 16.54 30.76
N GLY A 711 10.02 16.68 30.23
CA GLY A 711 11.24 16.15 30.84
C GLY A 711 11.53 16.71 32.24
N ASN A 712 11.02 17.90 32.56
CA ASN A 712 11.19 18.60 33.83
C ASN A 712 9.92 18.62 34.70
N GLY A 713 9.03 17.64 34.53
CA GLY A 713 8.09 17.24 35.58
C GLY A 713 6.63 17.62 35.38
N GLU A 714 6.22 18.12 34.22
CA GLU A 714 4.80 18.47 33.96
C GLU A 714 3.84 17.27 34.00
N LEU A 715 4.33 16.08 33.65
CA LEU A 715 3.54 14.83 33.62
C LEU A 715 3.91 13.86 34.75
N ASP A 716 4.77 14.27 35.69
CA ASP A 716 5.27 13.38 36.73
C ASP A 716 4.27 13.23 37.88
N GLY A 717 3.94 11.98 38.21
CA GLY A 717 3.06 11.66 39.34
C GLY A 717 1.56 11.86 39.09
N ILE A 718 1.16 12.02 37.82
CA ILE A 718 -0.24 12.04 37.39
C ILE A 718 -0.55 10.86 36.47
N ALA A 719 -1.84 10.54 36.29
CA ALA A 719 -2.30 9.44 35.43
C ALA A 719 -3.58 9.84 34.68
N PRO A 720 -3.52 10.82 33.75
CA PRO A 720 -4.68 11.19 32.96
C PRO A 720 -5.10 10.03 32.05
N GLY A 721 -6.41 9.87 31.84
CA GLY A 721 -6.93 8.90 30.87
C GLY A 721 -6.68 9.34 29.41
N ARG A 722 -6.57 10.65 29.19
CA ARG A 722 -6.37 11.26 27.86
C ARG A 722 -5.32 12.37 27.88
N VAL A 723 -4.45 12.38 26.88
CA VAL A 723 -3.52 13.47 26.61
C VAL A 723 -3.76 13.98 25.18
N ILE A 724 -4.00 15.28 25.05
CA ILE A 724 -4.24 15.95 23.77
C ILE A 724 -3.01 16.80 23.45
N VAL A 725 -2.46 16.66 22.25
CA VAL A 725 -1.25 17.35 21.80
C VAL A 725 -1.57 18.15 20.54
N PHE A 726 -1.42 19.48 20.57
CA PHE A 726 -1.52 20.30 19.38
C PHE A 726 -0.19 20.31 18.62
N ALA A 727 -0.19 19.91 17.36
CA ALA A 727 0.99 19.96 16.50
C ALA A 727 1.28 21.40 16.04
N GLY A 728 2.55 21.72 15.79
CA GLY A 728 2.97 23.08 15.40
C GLY A 728 2.71 24.09 16.52
N MET A 729 3.42 23.91 17.64
CA MET A 729 3.17 24.59 18.92
C MET A 729 3.14 26.13 18.80
N ASP A 730 4.00 26.70 17.94
CA ASP A 730 3.95 28.09 17.53
C ASP A 730 3.41 28.19 16.10
N PRO A 731 2.24 28.84 15.88
CA PRO A 731 1.74 29.06 14.53
C PRO A 731 2.69 29.92 13.68
N HIS A 732 3.67 30.60 14.26
CA HIS A 732 4.66 31.41 13.53
C HIS A 732 6.03 30.74 13.38
N SER A 733 6.15 29.43 13.67
CA SER A 733 7.40 28.70 13.51
C SER A 733 7.90 28.73 12.05
N THR A 734 9.23 28.69 11.89
CA THR A 734 9.91 28.53 10.59
C THR A 734 10.30 27.08 10.30
N ASP A 735 9.82 26.13 11.10
CA ASP A 735 10.08 24.70 10.90
C ASP A 735 9.44 24.20 9.61
N THR A 736 10.06 23.19 9.00
CA THR A 736 9.52 22.43 7.86
C THR A 736 8.47 21.42 8.31
N PRO A 737 7.62 20.89 7.40
CA PRO A 737 6.62 19.91 7.79
C PRO A 737 7.21 18.66 8.45
N GLU A 738 8.38 18.21 7.98
CA GLU A 738 9.08 17.06 8.54
C GLU A 738 9.65 17.35 9.94
N GLN A 739 10.08 18.59 10.21
CA GLN A 739 10.52 19.01 11.54
C GLN A 739 9.37 19.02 12.54
N VAL A 740 8.19 19.52 12.13
CA VAL A 740 6.98 19.50 12.97
C VAL A 740 6.53 18.07 13.25
N LEU A 741 6.54 17.19 12.24
CA LEU A 741 6.25 15.76 12.43
C LEU A 741 7.25 15.12 13.42
N ALA A 742 8.54 15.35 13.23
CA ALA A 742 9.59 14.76 14.06
C ALA A 742 9.49 15.23 15.53
N GLY A 743 9.25 16.53 15.75
CA GLY A 743 9.06 17.10 17.07
C GLY A 743 7.78 16.59 17.76
N THR A 744 6.67 16.52 17.02
CA THR A 744 5.39 15.99 17.52
C THR A 744 5.52 14.50 17.88
N ASP A 745 6.19 13.72 17.04
CA ASP A 745 6.51 12.32 17.34
C ASP A 745 7.33 12.19 18.63
N ALA A 746 8.41 12.98 18.78
CA ALA A 746 9.24 12.95 19.97
C ALA A 746 8.43 13.25 21.24
N ILE A 747 7.48 14.18 21.18
CA ILE A 747 6.57 14.50 22.28
C ILE A 747 5.68 13.31 22.59
N CYS A 748 5.04 12.69 21.58
CA CYS A 748 4.20 11.51 21.76
C CYS A 748 4.98 10.33 22.38
N ARG A 749 6.24 10.09 21.96
CA ARG A 749 7.11 9.06 22.56
C ARG A 749 7.41 9.37 24.03
N MET A 750 7.71 10.62 24.35
CA MET A 750 7.99 11.03 25.74
C MET A 750 6.76 10.89 26.63
N ILE A 751 5.57 11.27 26.13
CA ILE A 751 4.29 11.05 26.82
C ILE A 751 4.06 9.56 27.04
N ARG A 752 4.21 8.73 26.00
CA ARG A 752 4.02 7.27 26.11
C ARG A 752 4.96 6.65 27.14
N GLY A 753 6.21 7.12 27.21
CA GLY A 753 7.19 6.66 28.20
C GLY A 753 6.80 6.98 29.65
N LYS A 754 6.18 8.15 29.89
CA LYS A 754 5.74 8.57 31.23
C LYS A 754 4.34 8.05 31.60
N LEU A 755 3.45 7.96 30.61
CA LEU A 755 2.02 7.65 30.75
C LEU A 755 1.61 6.53 29.80
N PRO A 756 2.05 5.28 30.04
CA PRO A 756 1.85 4.18 29.09
C PRO A 756 0.38 3.85 28.82
N ALA A 757 -0.50 4.07 29.80
CA ALA A 757 -1.93 3.77 29.71
C ALA A 757 -2.79 4.91 29.13
N ALA A 758 -2.23 6.10 28.91
CA ALA A 758 -3.01 7.24 28.40
C ALA A 758 -3.29 7.09 26.90
N ARG A 759 -4.51 7.47 26.48
CA ARG A 759 -4.81 7.66 25.05
C ARG A 759 -4.26 9.01 24.60
N ILE A 760 -3.53 9.04 23.49
CA ILE A 760 -2.94 10.25 22.94
C ILE A 760 -3.77 10.68 21.74
N LEU A 761 -4.31 11.89 21.75
CA LEU A 761 -4.92 12.52 20.58
C LEU A 761 -4.03 13.66 20.11
N VAL A 762 -3.64 13.65 18.84
CA VAL A 762 -2.86 14.72 18.22
C VAL A 762 -3.78 15.56 17.34
N ILE A 763 -3.79 16.87 17.57
CA ILE A 763 -4.56 17.83 16.79
C ILE A 763 -3.62 18.46 15.75
N GLY A 764 -3.99 18.35 14.47
CA GLY A 764 -3.27 18.96 13.37
C GLY A 764 -3.22 20.50 13.44
N LEU A 765 -2.35 21.10 12.63
CA LEU A 765 -2.23 22.54 12.49
C LEU A 765 -3.51 23.14 11.92
N LEU A 766 -3.84 24.33 12.40
CA LEU A 766 -4.90 25.14 11.82
C LEU A 766 -4.41 25.77 10.50
N PRO A 767 -5.30 25.97 9.51
CA PRO A 767 -4.94 26.72 8.31
C PRO A 767 -4.65 28.19 8.66
N ARG A 768 -3.99 28.91 7.74
CA ARG A 768 -3.63 30.33 7.93
C ARG A 768 -4.45 31.23 7.02
N ALA A 769 -4.85 32.39 7.55
CA ALA A 769 -5.56 33.42 6.80
C ALA A 769 -4.71 34.68 6.50
N ASP A 770 -3.45 34.73 6.96
CA ASP A 770 -2.58 35.90 6.75
C ASP A 770 -1.93 35.97 5.36
N GLY A 771 -2.19 34.98 4.49
CA GLY A 771 -1.68 34.92 3.12
C GLY A 771 -0.15 34.76 3.03
N LYS A 772 0.53 34.49 4.14
CA LYS A 772 1.98 34.27 4.18
C LYS A 772 2.27 32.79 3.92
N ALA A 773 3.23 32.52 3.04
CA ALA A 773 3.77 31.18 2.88
C ALA A 773 4.41 30.74 4.21
N SER A 774 3.87 29.68 4.81
CA SER A 774 4.46 29.02 5.96
C SER A 774 5.59 28.09 5.50
N ALA A 775 6.66 27.99 6.29
CA ALA A 775 7.68 26.96 6.06
C ALA A 775 7.13 25.55 6.34
N ALA A 776 6.16 25.43 7.26
CA ALA A 776 5.36 24.25 7.53
C ALA A 776 3.93 24.50 7.01
N ASP A 777 3.66 24.09 5.78
CA ASP A 777 2.32 24.13 5.21
C ASP A 777 1.35 23.26 6.04
N PRO A 778 0.26 23.83 6.61
CA PRO A 778 -0.64 23.09 7.50
C PRO A 778 -1.24 21.83 6.88
N ASP A 779 -1.61 21.86 5.60
CA ASP A 779 -2.22 20.71 4.91
C ASP A 779 -1.18 19.59 4.75
N THR A 780 0.05 19.93 4.38
CA THR A 780 1.18 18.99 4.31
C THR A 780 1.51 18.39 5.68
N VAL A 781 1.55 19.21 6.74
CA VAL A 781 1.82 18.70 8.10
C VAL A 781 0.70 17.77 8.57
N ASN A 782 -0.56 18.15 8.37
CA ASN A 782 -1.69 17.35 8.81
C ASN A 782 -1.75 16.02 8.06
N HIS A 783 -1.46 16.03 6.76
CA HIS A 783 -1.28 14.82 5.98
C HIS A 783 -0.15 13.94 6.53
N LEU A 784 1.01 14.52 6.86
CA LEU A 784 2.13 13.78 7.46
C LEU A 784 1.80 13.20 8.84
N LEU A 785 1.09 13.93 9.69
CA LEU A 785 0.64 13.42 10.99
C LEU A 785 -0.34 12.26 10.80
N GLN A 786 -1.30 12.41 9.89
CA GLN A 786 -2.30 11.39 9.58
C GLN A 786 -1.67 10.13 9.00
N THR A 787 -0.68 10.23 8.12
CA THR A 787 -0.05 9.08 7.46
C THR A 787 1.08 8.44 8.29
N ARG A 788 1.76 9.20 9.16
CA ARG A 788 2.98 8.73 9.85
C ARG A 788 2.82 8.53 11.36
N LEU A 789 1.87 9.23 11.98
CA LEU A 789 1.67 9.22 13.44
C LEU A 789 0.38 8.50 13.84
N HIS A 790 -0.72 8.66 13.08
CA HIS A 790 -1.99 7.97 13.34
C HIS A 790 -1.90 6.43 13.34
N PRO A 791 -1.11 5.77 12.48
CA PRO A 791 -1.02 4.31 12.49
C PRO A 791 -0.35 3.72 13.74
N ARG A 792 0.14 4.56 14.66
CA ARG A 792 0.87 4.09 15.84
C ARG A 792 -0.09 3.71 16.97
N PRO A 793 0.12 2.57 17.65
CA PRO A 793 -0.76 2.12 18.72
C PRO A 793 -1.01 3.16 19.81
N GLY A 794 -2.29 3.44 20.07
CA GLY A 794 -2.75 4.36 21.12
C GLY A 794 -2.54 5.85 20.82
N ILE A 795 -2.24 6.21 19.56
CA ILE A 795 -2.25 7.58 19.06
C ILE A 795 -3.38 7.73 18.05
N GLU A 796 -4.24 8.73 18.25
CA GLU A 796 -5.22 9.20 17.28
C GLU A 796 -4.76 10.55 16.75
N VAL A 797 -5.08 10.87 15.49
CA VAL A 797 -4.77 12.15 14.86
C VAL A 797 -6.08 12.71 14.33
N PHE A 798 -6.31 14.00 14.56
CA PHE A 798 -7.47 14.71 14.08
C PHE A 798 -7.04 15.99 13.37
N ASP A 799 -7.50 16.17 12.13
CA ASP A 799 -7.29 17.38 11.36
C ASP A 799 -8.50 18.34 11.51
N PRO A 800 -8.36 19.45 12.27
CA PRO A 800 -9.42 20.45 12.40
C PRO A 800 -9.55 21.38 11.18
N GLY A 801 -8.66 21.30 10.19
CA GLY A 801 -8.47 22.32 9.17
C GLY A 801 -9.70 22.58 8.30
N ASN A 802 -10.48 21.55 8.00
CA ASN A 802 -11.73 21.69 7.23
C ASN A 802 -12.79 22.54 7.95
N ALA A 803 -12.76 22.63 9.28
CA ALA A 803 -13.71 23.45 10.03
C ALA A 803 -13.46 24.96 9.84
N PHE A 804 -12.26 25.33 9.38
CA PHE A 804 -11.82 26.72 9.19
C PHE A 804 -11.89 27.17 7.73
N ARG A 805 -12.54 26.39 6.86
CA ARG A 805 -12.63 26.67 5.42
C ARG A 805 -14.08 26.87 4.98
N ASP A 806 -14.27 27.78 4.03
CA ASP A 806 -15.56 27.98 3.36
C ASP A 806 -15.82 26.85 2.34
N LEU A 807 -17.04 26.80 1.77
CA LEU A 807 -17.48 25.72 0.87
C LEU A 807 -16.63 25.59 -0.41
N ASP A 808 -15.90 26.63 -0.78
CA ASP A 808 -14.98 26.65 -1.91
C ASP A 808 -13.55 26.22 -1.55
N GLY A 809 -13.30 25.84 -0.28
CA GLY A 809 -12.01 25.39 0.24
C GLY A 809 -11.08 26.53 0.71
N THR A 810 -11.50 27.80 0.56
CA THR A 810 -10.72 28.95 1.03
C THR A 810 -10.76 29.08 2.54
N VAL A 811 -9.66 29.54 3.14
CA VAL A 811 -9.58 29.72 4.61
C VAL A 811 -10.43 30.92 5.02
N ASN A 812 -11.36 30.71 5.95
CA ASN A 812 -12.24 31.76 6.42
C ASN A 812 -11.46 32.70 7.36
N ALA A 813 -11.04 33.84 6.84
CA ALA A 813 -10.24 34.83 7.56
C ALA A 813 -10.94 35.44 8.77
N GLU A 814 -12.28 35.43 8.81
CA GLU A 814 -13.07 35.97 9.93
C GLU A 814 -12.96 35.13 11.21
N LEU A 815 -12.40 33.92 11.13
CA LEU A 815 -12.18 33.04 12.28
C LEU A 815 -10.85 33.33 13.00
N PHE A 816 -10.01 34.21 12.47
CA PHE A 816 -8.67 34.48 12.99
C PHE A 816 -8.55 35.91 13.55
N ALA A 817 -7.73 36.08 14.59
CA ALA A 817 -7.43 37.39 15.19
C ALA A 817 -6.30 38.12 14.44
N ASP A 818 -5.28 37.38 14.00
CA ASP A 818 -4.09 37.89 13.30
C ASP A 818 -3.71 37.03 12.08
N GLY A 819 -4.63 36.17 11.65
CA GLY A 819 -4.45 35.23 10.54
C GLY A 819 -3.67 33.94 10.88
N GLY A 820 -3.19 33.77 12.11
CA GLY A 820 -2.61 32.52 12.62
C GLY A 820 -3.25 32.01 13.91
N LEU A 821 -3.69 32.92 14.79
CA LEU A 821 -4.43 32.58 16.02
C LEU A 821 -5.93 32.71 15.80
N PRO A 822 -6.75 31.74 16.27
CA PRO A 822 -8.20 31.88 16.28
C PRO A 822 -8.66 33.09 17.11
N ASN A 823 -9.73 33.76 16.68
CA ASN A 823 -10.46 34.68 17.54
C ASN A 823 -11.59 33.93 18.29
N ALA A 824 -12.47 34.65 18.99
CA ALA A 824 -13.55 34.02 19.76
C ALA A 824 -14.46 33.11 18.90
N ALA A 825 -14.76 33.48 17.64
CA ALA A 825 -15.54 32.66 16.72
C ALA A 825 -14.74 31.43 16.25
N GLY A 826 -13.45 31.61 15.95
CA GLY A 826 -12.56 30.50 15.61
C GLY A 826 -12.41 29.46 16.73
N TYR A 827 -12.29 29.89 18.00
CA TYR A 827 -12.29 28.97 19.14
C TYR A 827 -13.61 28.23 19.31
N ALA A 828 -14.75 28.86 19.03
CA ALA A 828 -16.05 28.19 19.06
C ALA A 828 -16.15 27.11 17.96
N VAL A 829 -15.63 27.39 16.76
CA VAL A 829 -15.54 26.41 15.65
C VAL A 829 -14.63 25.24 16.03
N LEU A 830 -13.43 25.52 16.55
CA LEU A 830 -12.49 24.51 17.00
C LEU A 830 -13.10 23.65 18.12
N ALA A 831 -13.75 24.27 19.10
CA ALA A 831 -14.41 23.56 20.18
C ALA A 831 -15.48 22.60 19.68
N LYS A 832 -16.31 23.04 18.73
CA LYS A 832 -17.35 22.20 18.12
C LYS A 832 -16.75 21.02 17.34
N ALA A 833 -15.66 21.24 16.62
CA ALA A 833 -14.95 20.19 15.90
C ALA A 833 -14.38 19.13 16.86
N LEU A 834 -13.84 19.56 18.01
CA LEU A 834 -13.27 18.66 19.02
C LEU A 834 -14.32 17.97 19.90
N ALA A 835 -15.48 18.59 20.14
CA ALA A 835 -16.54 18.02 20.97
C ALA A 835 -17.07 16.68 20.45
N GLY A 836 -17.00 16.45 19.13
CA GLY A 836 -17.37 15.17 18.51
C GLY A 836 -16.39 14.02 18.76
N LEU A 837 -15.25 14.30 19.40
CA LEU A 837 -14.18 13.33 19.71
C LEU A 837 -14.18 12.92 21.19
N ASN A 838 -15.15 13.36 21.99
CA ASN A 838 -15.22 13.13 23.44
C ASN A 838 -15.92 11.82 23.82
#